data_AF-A0A932LWI8-F1
#
_entry.id   AF-A0A932LWI8-F1
#
_cell.length_a   1.000
_cell.length_b   1.000
_cell.length_c   1.000
_cell.angle_alpha   90.00
_cell.angle_beta   90.00
_cell.angle_gamma   90.00
#
_symmetry.space_group_name_H-M   'P 1'
#
loop_
_entity.id
_entity.type
_entity.pdbx_description
1 polymer ?
#
loop_
_entity_poly.entity_id
_entity_poly.type
_entity_poly.pdbx_seq_one_letter_code
_entity_poly.pdbx_strand_id
1 'polypeptide(L)'
;MKFLGVGLVVVLFAIGCGGGSGNGTGGDTQGVTIQVTSPAGAAAVDANLPLQIAVSVTNDPANAGVTWTVSAQQKGDPAGTLSDIKTEAVTYIPPANITAPIQVTVRATSVTDPTRSAAIPISVYPQVAITTQSSDLATAFLNTAYTCIQHPITNAGVVQIPCQASVQGGLGPYTWTADLSALPPGLQLSPGLTVNDTKFVGAPNLIGIYPFRVTVTDSLGGTSTTSLNINVSPGQLKVVTPTLLTTAVGVPYAPVVLQTSGGVPPYTWTVAPGSGPLPAGMTLSPSGVIAGTPATGGSTSFAIQVRDSQSPVPAQAIYPTPAPSNAKIITLSPSGLDPTCVGGGNTVATGTPYAFLISGFDAGGPVTISGSFTADSSGALTGVEDIIRTSGIESGAALAAGSSIIFNQTGRGCVTLNTASSTAQFRVAPTTVSSGTGAAFFSDGRILEFDDNDGTGTRAAGFFRQQDPAAFTPTSLAGAFAFRLSGWNANGGHFAMAGTATANSGLLTSISADMNDAGAYAGPLNGGSGTISTPDANGRGTATLSIGTTTYDLLYYMIDSGHLVFNSTHAATNGHPLITGEATASPGPFSQASLADSHIFRLSGSTSGSSDVGIGVLHFDGIGAVSGNFYEHNGGTSNVTALSAQYSIDPMTGRFVSVGTGIPAVGYAVPGTNGVTGYFVGTGATAMSGVMEYQTNSYPPGYQFSPINGRYGFSPDEMLDRQTTNFAGQETLDPNGGITPDSYIDTSRPSAPGLVPVQTFTLFRYTWAPDGSGTFGGNTYMVSNAEKAFYIDVSPANTHPAVIVGQRQQKP
;
A
#
# COMPACT_ATOMS: atom_id res chain seq x y z
N MET A 1 -12.94 30.24 -10.69
CA MET A 1 -14.27 30.64 -11.23
C MET A 1 -15.21 30.84 -10.05
N LYS A 2 -15.98 31.94 -10.04
CA LYS A 2 -16.80 32.37 -8.90
C LYS A 2 -17.97 31.38 -8.68
N PHE A 3 -18.06 30.78 -7.50
CA PHE A 3 -19.25 30.07 -7.06
C PHE A 3 -20.36 31.09 -6.80
N LEU A 4 -21.40 31.09 -7.63
CA LEU A 4 -22.67 31.73 -7.30
C LEU A 4 -23.44 30.77 -6.39
N GLY A 5 -23.56 31.12 -5.11
CA GLY A 5 -24.45 30.44 -4.18
C GLY A 5 -25.90 30.60 -4.64
N VAL A 6 -26.58 29.48 -4.87
CA VAL A 6 -28.02 29.47 -5.10
C VAL A 6 -28.69 29.61 -3.72
N GLY A 7 -29.02 30.85 -3.38
CA GLY A 7 -29.89 31.13 -2.24
C GLY A 7 -31.29 30.61 -2.51
N LEU A 8 -31.77 29.74 -1.64
CA LEU A 8 -33.18 29.39 -1.50
C LEU A 8 -33.95 30.66 -1.12
N VAL A 9 -34.46 31.40 -2.10
CA VAL A 9 -35.38 32.53 -1.83
C VAL A 9 -36.76 31.95 -1.56
N VAL A 10 -37.03 31.63 -0.31
CA VAL A 10 -38.39 31.42 0.19
C VAL A 10 -39.06 32.80 0.23
N VAL A 11 -39.81 33.14 -0.81
CA VAL A 11 -40.75 34.27 -0.75
C VAL A 11 -41.93 33.83 0.11
N LEU A 12 -41.84 34.10 1.41
CA LEU A 12 -42.98 34.02 2.33
C LEU A 12 -43.98 35.11 1.89
N PHE A 13 -45.08 34.73 1.25
CA PHE A 13 -46.23 35.63 1.12
C PHE A 13 -46.88 35.73 2.50
N ALA A 14 -46.64 36.86 3.17
CA ALA A 14 -47.42 37.25 4.34
C ALA A 14 -48.87 37.46 3.89
N ILE A 15 -49.77 36.59 4.37
CA ILE A 15 -51.21 36.87 4.38
C ILE A 15 -51.39 38.04 5.36
N GLY A 16 -51.49 39.25 4.80
CA GLY A 16 -51.82 40.44 5.55
C GLY A 16 -53.27 40.37 6.03
N CYS A 17 -53.45 39.92 7.26
CA CYS A 17 -54.64 40.25 8.04
C CYS A 17 -54.50 41.70 8.52
N GLY A 18 -55.10 42.65 7.81
CA GLY A 18 -55.27 44.03 8.24
C GLY A 18 -56.72 44.29 8.63
N GLY A 19 -56.97 44.42 9.93
CA GLY A 19 -58.30 44.69 10.48
C GLY A 19 -58.75 46.14 10.33
N GLY A 20 -60.07 46.33 10.27
CA GLY A 20 -60.74 47.62 10.39
C GLY A 20 -62.13 47.43 10.97
N SER A 21 -62.29 47.73 12.26
CA SER A 21 -63.57 47.79 12.95
C SER A 21 -64.39 48.98 12.43
N GLY A 22 -65.47 48.69 11.70
CA GLY A 22 -66.47 49.67 11.29
C GLY A 22 -67.86 49.06 11.44
N ASN A 23 -68.61 49.53 12.43
CA ASN A 23 -69.98 49.13 12.69
C ASN A 23 -70.88 49.72 11.59
N GLY A 24 -71.35 48.88 10.67
CA GLY A 24 -72.24 49.28 9.58
C GLY A 24 -73.07 48.09 9.11
N THR A 25 -74.37 48.14 9.37
CA THR A 25 -75.35 47.19 8.84
C THR A 25 -75.51 47.40 7.35
N GLY A 26 -74.73 46.66 6.55
CA GLY A 26 -74.90 46.51 5.12
C GLY A 26 -74.67 45.04 4.78
N GLY A 27 -75.56 44.43 3.98
CA GLY A 27 -75.42 43.04 3.55
C GLY A 27 -74.08 42.86 2.85
N ASP A 28 -73.16 42.16 3.51
CA ASP A 28 -71.87 41.78 2.95
C ASP A 28 -72.13 40.73 1.86
N THR A 29 -72.15 41.17 0.60
CA THR A 29 -72.01 40.26 -0.52
C THR A 29 -70.62 39.64 -0.42
N GLN A 30 -70.51 38.44 0.15
CA GLN A 30 -69.24 37.72 0.16
C GLN A 30 -68.69 37.67 -1.27
N GLY A 31 -67.56 38.33 -1.53
CA GLY A 31 -66.97 38.40 -2.87
C GLY A 31 -66.48 37.02 -3.34
N VAL A 32 -66.49 36.81 -4.66
CA VAL A 32 -66.01 35.57 -5.29
C VAL A 32 -64.58 35.28 -4.80
N THR A 33 -64.34 34.04 -4.37
CA THR A 33 -63.02 33.59 -3.91
C THR A 33 -62.56 32.43 -4.80
N ILE A 34 -61.31 32.50 -5.28
CA ILE A 34 -60.68 31.45 -6.09
C ILE A 34 -59.47 30.91 -5.31
N GLN A 35 -59.32 29.59 -5.24
CA GLN A 35 -58.16 28.93 -4.64
C GLN A 35 -57.66 27.82 -5.56
N VAL A 36 -56.34 27.68 -5.70
CA VAL A 36 -55.75 26.55 -6.44
C VAL A 36 -55.84 25.31 -5.56
N THR A 37 -56.51 24.27 -6.05
CA THR A 37 -56.77 23.01 -5.32
C THR A 37 -55.82 21.88 -5.75
N SER A 38 -55.28 21.94 -6.96
CA SER A 38 -54.28 21.00 -7.44
C SER A 38 -53.40 21.65 -8.53
N PRO A 39 -52.07 21.53 -8.46
CA PRO A 39 -51.26 21.08 -7.31
C PRO A 39 -51.38 22.00 -6.09
N ALA A 40 -51.08 21.49 -4.89
CA ALA A 40 -51.06 22.30 -3.68
C ALA A 40 -49.74 23.11 -3.59
N GLY A 41 -49.81 24.42 -3.82
CA GLY A 41 -48.64 25.31 -3.77
C GLY A 41 -47.92 25.46 -5.11
N ALA A 42 -46.65 25.88 -5.08
CA ALA A 42 -45.83 26.00 -6.29
C ALA A 42 -45.59 24.62 -6.94
N ALA A 43 -45.61 24.56 -8.27
CA ALA A 43 -45.43 23.32 -9.02
C ALA A 43 -44.12 23.29 -9.83
N ALA A 44 -43.67 22.09 -10.17
CA ALA A 44 -42.56 21.87 -11.09
C ALA A 44 -42.94 20.77 -12.09
N VAL A 45 -42.49 20.90 -13.33
CA VAL A 45 -42.77 19.93 -14.41
C VAL A 45 -41.65 19.96 -15.45
N ASP A 46 -41.37 18.83 -16.09
CA ASP A 46 -40.44 18.79 -17.22
C ASP A 46 -41.10 19.35 -18.50
N ALA A 47 -40.25 19.88 -19.38
CA ALA A 47 -40.63 20.31 -20.71
C ALA A 47 -41.43 19.21 -21.45
N ASN A 48 -42.51 19.64 -22.12
CA ASN A 48 -43.41 18.77 -22.87
C ASN A 48 -44.21 17.73 -22.03
N LEU A 49 -44.15 17.75 -20.69
CA LEU A 49 -45.01 16.92 -19.85
C LEU A 49 -46.23 17.73 -19.37
N PRO A 50 -47.48 17.26 -19.62
CA PRO A 50 -48.67 18.01 -19.24
C PRO A 50 -48.86 18.05 -17.73
N LEU A 51 -49.26 19.22 -17.20
CA LEU A 51 -49.59 19.42 -15.80
C LEU A 51 -51.07 19.80 -15.66
N GLN A 52 -51.84 18.98 -14.92
CA GLN A 52 -53.23 19.29 -14.59
C GLN A 52 -53.28 20.34 -13.47
N ILE A 53 -54.10 21.37 -13.67
CA ILE A 53 -54.33 22.44 -12.69
C ILE A 53 -55.83 22.55 -12.44
N ALA A 54 -56.23 22.56 -11.16
CA ALA A 54 -57.60 22.74 -10.73
C ALA A 54 -57.70 23.87 -9.70
N VAL A 55 -58.82 24.59 -9.74
CA VAL A 55 -59.20 25.61 -8.74
C VAL A 55 -60.54 25.26 -8.12
N SER A 56 -60.82 25.80 -6.95
CA SER A 56 -62.19 25.92 -6.43
C SER A 56 -62.64 27.37 -6.52
N VAL A 57 -63.88 27.58 -6.95
CA VAL A 57 -64.53 28.89 -6.95
C VAL A 57 -65.67 28.86 -5.93
N THR A 58 -65.62 29.75 -4.93
CA THR A 58 -66.68 29.89 -3.94
C THR A 58 -67.33 31.27 -4.03
N ASN A 59 -68.59 31.36 -3.63
CA ASN A 59 -69.42 32.56 -3.75
C ASN A 59 -69.59 33.06 -5.20
N ASP A 60 -69.66 32.14 -6.16
CA ASP A 60 -69.98 32.42 -7.56
C ASP A 60 -71.43 32.00 -7.89
N PRO A 61 -72.42 32.88 -7.65
CA PRO A 61 -73.84 32.52 -7.79
C PRO A 61 -74.26 32.21 -9.23
N ALA A 62 -73.46 32.63 -10.23
CA ALA A 62 -73.70 32.34 -11.64
C ALA A 62 -73.07 31.01 -12.09
N ASN A 63 -72.25 30.37 -11.24
CA ASN A 63 -71.43 29.21 -11.56
C ASN A 63 -70.66 29.37 -12.89
N ALA A 64 -70.20 30.60 -13.15
CA ALA A 64 -69.56 30.99 -14.39
C ALA A 64 -68.08 30.57 -14.43
N GLY A 65 -67.50 30.26 -13.27
CA GLY A 65 -66.14 29.72 -13.14
C GLY A 65 -65.06 30.75 -13.45
N VAL A 66 -63.95 30.29 -14.06
CA VAL A 66 -62.78 31.12 -14.35
C VAL A 66 -62.40 31.13 -15.83
N THR A 67 -61.72 32.21 -16.23
CA THR A 67 -60.90 32.27 -17.45
C THR A 67 -59.45 32.01 -17.11
N TRP A 68 -58.73 31.33 -18.01
CA TRP A 68 -57.35 30.92 -17.79
C TRP A 68 -56.39 31.67 -18.70
N THR A 69 -55.26 32.09 -18.14
CA THR A 69 -54.15 32.72 -18.88
C THR A 69 -52.83 32.11 -18.43
N VAL A 70 -51.85 32.11 -19.33
CA VAL A 70 -50.48 31.66 -19.06
C VAL A 70 -49.50 32.73 -19.51
N SER A 71 -48.49 33.03 -18.68
CA SER A 71 -47.47 34.01 -18.99
C SER A 71 -46.12 33.59 -18.42
N ALA A 72 -45.05 33.75 -19.20
CA ALA A 72 -43.69 33.59 -18.70
C ALA A 72 -43.32 34.74 -17.76
N GLN A 73 -42.51 34.46 -16.75
CA GLN A 73 -42.07 35.47 -15.79
C GLN A 73 -41.05 36.45 -16.41
N GLN A 74 -40.18 35.99 -17.31
CA GLN A 74 -39.24 36.84 -18.04
C GLN A 74 -39.73 37.13 -19.46
N LYS A 75 -39.53 38.37 -19.90
CA LYS A 75 -39.92 38.82 -21.25
C LYS A 75 -39.02 38.16 -22.30
N GLY A 76 -39.58 37.26 -23.10
CA GLY A 76 -38.89 36.55 -24.18
C GLY A 76 -38.86 35.03 -24.00
N ASP A 77 -39.14 34.54 -22.78
CA ASP A 77 -39.25 33.10 -22.51
C ASP A 77 -40.56 32.53 -23.10
N PRO A 78 -40.54 31.28 -23.59
CA PRO A 78 -41.75 30.63 -24.07
C PRO A 78 -42.66 30.27 -22.89
N ALA A 79 -43.89 30.78 -22.89
CA ALA A 79 -44.84 30.56 -21.80
C ALA A 79 -45.55 29.19 -21.82
N GLY A 80 -45.44 28.44 -22.93
CA GLY A 80 -46.21 27.21 -23.14
C GLY A 80 -47.64 27.49 -23.61
N THR A 81 -48.51 26.48 -23.52
CA THR A 81 -49.92 26.58 -23.95
C THR A 81 -50.87 25.96 -22.93
N LEU A 82 -52.14 26.33 -23.00
CA LEU A 82 -53.21 25.75 -22.21
C LEU A 82 -54.13 24.92 -23.11
N SER A 83 -54.54 23.75 -22.62
CA SER A 83 -55.43 22.81 -23.30
C SER A 83 -56.45 22.25 -22.32
N ASP A 84 -57.46 21.53 -22.83
CA ASP A 84 -58.56 20.96 -22.02
C ASP A 84 -59.19 21.94 -21.03
N ILE A 85 -59.38 23.19 -21.48
CA ILE A 85 -59.85 24.28 -20.63
C ILE A 85 -61.31 24.01 -20.19
N LYS A 86 -61.52 23.92 -18.88
CA LYS A 86 -62.82 23.80 -18.21
C LYS A 86 -63.04 24.98 -17.26
N THR A 87 -64.26 25.10 -16.75
CA THR A 87 -64.67 26.21 -15.86
C THR A 87 -63.90 26.27 -14.54
N GLU A 88 -63.31 25.15 -14.07
CA GLU A 88 -62.52 25.07 -12.83
C GLU A 88 -61.23 24.23 -12.98
N ALA A 89 -60.87 23.81 -14.19
CA ALA A 89 -59.64 23.04 -14.44
C ALA A 89 -59.03 23.35 -15.80
N VAL A 90 -57.71 23.15 -15.95
CA VAL A 90 -56.97 23.33 -17.19
C VAL A 90 -55.76 22.40 -17.24
N THR A 91 -55.36 21.97 -18.44
CA THR A 91 -54.08 21.29 -18.67
C THR A 91 -53.05 22.30 -19.17
N TYR A 92 -52.00 22.55 -18.39
CA TYR A 92 -50.82 23.30 -18.84
C TYR A 92 -49.88 22.39 -19.62
N ILE A 93 -49.52 22.79 -20.84
CA ILE A 93 -48.53 22.11 -21.69
C ILE A 93 -47.26 22.99 -21.73
N PRO A 94 -46.17 22.58 -21.07
CA PRO A 94 -44.92 23.32 -21.08
C PRO A 94 -44.26 23.35 -22.46
N PRO A 95 -43.42 24.36 -22.76
CA PRO A 95 -42.66 24.41 -24.01
C PRO A 95 -41.74 23.20 -24.16
N ALA A 96 -41.58 22.69 -25.39
CA ALA A 96 -40.81 21.47 -25.64
C ALA A 96 -39.28 21.65 -25.68
N ASN A 97 -38.78 22.84 -26.06
CA ASN A 97 -37.36 23.08 -26.37
C ASN A 97 -36.75 24.16 -25.47
N ILE A 98 -36.72 23.93 -24.15
CA ILE A 98 -35.98 24.80 -23.24
C ILE A 98 -34.63 24.16 -22.87
N THR A 99 -33.57 24.97 -22.84
CA THR A 99 -32.20 24.50 -22.53
C THR A 99 -31.78 24.85 -21.10
N ALA A 100 -32.59 25.64 -20.39
CA ALA A 100 -32.41 26.02 -18.99
C ALA A 100 -33.77 26.10 -18.29
N PRO A 101 -33.84 25.98 -16.95
CA PRO A 101 -35.09 26.11 -16.22
C PRO A 101 -35.73 27.50 -16.39
N ILE A 102 -37.05 27.54 -16.61
CA ILE A 102 -37.83 28.77 -16.73
C ILE A 102 -38.97 28.81 -15.70
N GLN A 103 -39.52 30.00 -15.45
CA GLN A 103 -40.68 30.21 -14.57
C GLN A 103 -41.89 30.71 -15.36
N VAL A 104 -43.02 30.04 -15.19
CA VAL A 104 -44.30 30.36 -15.83
C VAL A 104 -45.36 30.54 -14.76
N THR A 105 -46.30 31.46 -14.99
CA THR A 105 -47.47 31.65 -14.12
C THR A 105 -48.73 31.31 -14.90
N VAL A 106 -49.53 30.40 -14.37
CA VAL A 106 -50.91 30.14 -14.83
C VAL A 106 -51.85 30.87 -13.89
N ARG A 107 -52.72 31.72 -14.45
CA ARG A 107 -53.68 32.55 -13.69
C ARG A 107 -55.11 32.20 -14.08
N ALA A 108 -55.92 31.91 -13.07
CA ALA A 108 -57.36 31.77 -13.13
C ALA A 108 -58.01 33.08 -12.66
N THR A 109 -58.81 33.71 -13.51
CA THR A 109 -59.53 34.96 -13.23
C THR A 109 -61.02 34.73 -13.26
N SER A 110 -61.75 35.17 -12.22
CA SER A 110 -63.20 34.96 -12.13
C SER A 110 -63.90 35.62 -13.32
N VAL A 111 -64.85 34.90 -13.90
CA VAL A 111 -65.73 35.44 -14.96
C VAL A 111 -66.71 36.46 -14.36
N THR A 112 -67.22 36.19 -13.16
CA THR A 112 -68.23 37.01 -12.48
C THR A 112 -67.63 38.27 -11.83
N ASP A 113 -66.38 38.21 -11.36
CA ASP A 113 -65.63 39.35 -10.80
C ASP A 113 -64.17 39.35 -11.28
N PRO A 114 -63.86 40.03 -12.41
CA PRO A 114 -62.52 40.04 -12.99
C PRO A 114 -61.43 40.64 -12.10
N THR A 115 -61.78 41.28 -10.97
CA THR A 115 -60.78 41.78 -10.01
C THR A 115 -60.21 40.67 -9.13
N ARG A 116 -60.82 39.48 -9.14
CA ARG A 116 -60.43 38.31 -8.35
C ARG A 116 -59.76 37.26 -9.21
N SER A 117 -58.57 36.84 -8.79
CA SER A 117 -57.82 35.79 -9.47
C SER A 117 -56.95 35.01 -8.49
N ALA A 118 -56.67 33.76 -8.84
CA ALA A 118 -55.65 32.94 -8.22
C ALA A 118 -54.60 32.61 -9.28
N ALA A 119 -53.35 32.47 -8.86
CA ALA A 119 -52.26 32.14 -9.77
C ALA A 119 -51.33 31.12 -9.12
N ILE A 120 -50.79 30.21 -9.95
CA ILE A 120 -49.80 29.22 -9.53
C ILE A 120 -48.49 29.48 -10.30
N PRO A 121 -47.36 29.65 -9.59
CA PRO A 121 -46.04 29.63 -10.22
C PRO A 121 -45.62 28.19 -10.53
N ILE A 122 -45.08 27.99 -11.72
CA ILE A 122 -44.64 26.69 -12.26
C ILE A 122 -43.20 26.81 -12.75
N SER A 123 -42.31 26.00 -12.15
CA SER A 123 -40.94 25.82 -12.63
C SER A 123 -40.91 24.78 -13.74
N VAL A 124 -40.45 25.15 -14.93
CA VAL A 124 -40.31 24.20 -16.05
C VAL A 124 -38.84 23.85 -16.25
N TYR A 125 -38.50 22.56 -16.21
CA TYR A 125 -37.14 22.05 -16.40
C TYR A 125 -36.94 21.48 -17.81
N PRO A 126 -35.74 21.58 -18.42
CA PRO A 126 -35.42 20.86 -19.66
C PRO A 126 -35.69 19.36 -19.50
N GLN A 127 -36.03 18.65 -20.57
CA GLN A 127 -36.20 17.20 -20.47
C GLN A 127 -34.91 16.52 -20.01
N VAL A 128 -35.06 15.50 -19.16
CA VAL A 128 -33.94 14.67 -18.73
C VAL A 128 -33.32 13.93 -19.94
N ALA A 129 -32.00 13.98 -20.07
CA ALA A 129 -31.26 13.38 -21.18
C ALA A 129 -29.90 12.84 -20.71
N ILE A 130 -29.55 11.62 -21.12
CA ILE A 130 -28.22 11.05 -20.85
C ILE A 130 -27.22 11.62 -21.86
N THR A 131 -26.10 12.15 -21.37
CA THR A 131 -24.99 12.65 -22.18
C THR A 131 -23.80 11.69 -22.09
N THR A 132 -23.71 10.79 -23.07
CA THR A 132 -22.58 9.87 -23.28
C THR A 132 -22.39 9.65 -24.77
N GLN A 133 -21.16 9.61 -25.30
CA GLN A 133 -20.97 9.04 -26.63
C GLN A 133 -20.77 7.52 -26.48
N SER A 134 -21.56 6.72 -27.21
CA SER A 134 -21.50 5.24 -27.10
C SER A 134 -20.19 4.65 -27.63
N SER A 135 -19.36 5.44 -28.32
CA SER A 135 -18.01 5.11 -28.77
C SER A 135 -16.96 5.18 -27.66
N ASP A 136 -17.33 5.70 -26.48
CA ASP A 136 -16.37 6.15 -25.48
C ASP A 136 -16.24 5.22 -24.26
N LEU A 137 -17.03 4.13 -24.17
CA LEU A 137 -16.78 3.10 -23.16
C LEU A 137 -15.68 2.14 -23.65
N ALA A 138 -14.64 1.98 -22.82
CA ALA A 138 -13.46 1.19 -23.15
C ALA A 138 -13.76 -0.32 -23.25
N THR A 139 -12.86 -1.02 -23.94
CA THR A 139 -12.70 -2.47 -23.74
C THR A 139 -12.28 -2.72 -22.29
N ALA A 140 -13.05 -3.52 -21.57
CA ALA A 140 -12.68 -4.01 -20.24
C ALA A 140 -11.81 -5.26 -20.37
N PHE A 141 -10.96 -5.52 -19.38
CA PHE A 141 -10.15 -6.73 -19.34
C PHE A 141 -10.67 -7.69 -18.27
N LEU A 142 -10.69 -8.98 -18.61
CA LEU A 142 -11.08 -10.05 -17.69
C LEU A 142 -10.31 -9.94 -16.37
N ASN A 143 -11.03 -10.01 -15.25
CA ASN A 143 -10.54 -9.92 -13.86
C ASN A 143 -9.75 -8.65 -13.55
N THR A 144 -9.88 -7.59 -14.35
CA THR A 144 -9.23 -6.31 -14.11
C THR A 144 -10.27 -5.30 -13.63
N ALA A 145 -9.95 -4.55 -12.56
CA ALA A 145 -10.82 -3.49 -12.09
C ALA A 145 -11.11 -2.49 -13.23
N TYR A 146 -12.37 -2.30 -13.54
CA TYR A 146 -12.84 -1.33 -14.53
C TYR A 146 -12.78 0.06 -13.90
N THR A 147 -11.64 0.74 -14.08
CA THR A 147 -11.38 2.07 -13.51
C THR A 147 -11.24 3.11 -14.62
N CYS A 148 -11.82 4.29 -14.38
CA CYS A 148 -11.49 5.50 -15.13
C CYS A 148 -10.10 5.98 -14.69
N ILE A 149 -9.00 5.51 -15.31
CA ILE A 149 -7.73 6.24 -15.54
C ILE A 149 -6.67 5.32 -16.24
N GLN A 150 -6.12 5.89 -17.32
CA GLN A 150 -4.85 5.65 -18.04
C GLN A 150 -4.34 4.22 -18.29
N HIS A 151 -4.46 3.80 -19.56
CA HIS A 151 -3.51 2.86 -20.16
C HIS A 151 -2.49 3.63 -21.03
N PRO A 152 -1.18 3.32 -20.97
CA PRO A 152 -0.17 4.01 -21.77
C PRO A 152 -0.05 3.34 -23.14
N ILE A 153 -0.25 4.07 -24.25
CA ILE A 153 0.40 3.72 -25.53
C ILE A 153 0.70 4.99 -26.37
N THR A 154 2.00 5.25 -26.58
CA THR A 154 2.70 6.21 -27.48
C THR A 154 3.08 7.62 -26.96
N ASN A 155 4.22 8.10 -27.46
CA ASN A 155 4.92 9.37 -27.13
C ASN A 155 4.16 10.68 -27.51
N ALA A 156 2.85 10.66 -27.75
CA ALA A 156 2.13 11.77 -28.39
C ALA A 156 1.01 12.45 -27.55
N GLY A 157 0.79 12.07 -26.28
CA GLY A 157 -0.14 12.76 -25.38
C GLY A 157 -1.40 11.97 -24.98
N VAL A 158 -2.07 12.43 -23.92
CA VAL A 158 -3.18 11.73 -23.23
C VAL A 158 -4.52 11.94 -23.94
N VAL A 159 -5.19 10.85 -24.33
CA VAL A 159 -6.62 10.85 -24.67
C VAL A 159 -7.39 10.26 -23.49
N GLN A 160 -8.37 11.00 -22.97
CA GLN A 160 -9.27 10.57 -21.89
C GLN A 160 -10.34 9.62 -22.46
N ILE A 161 -10.63 8.50 -21.78
CA ILE A 161 -11.71 7.57 -22.13
C ILE A 161 -12.72 7.54 -20.96
N PRO A 162 -13.96 8.04 -21.09
CA PRO A 162 -14.93 8.11 -20.00
C PRO A 162 -15.59 6.75 -19.71
N CYS A 163 -15.56 6.32 -18.44
CA CYS A 163 -16.31 5.14 -17.92
C CYS A 163 -17.60 5.54 -17.16
N GLN A 164 -18.15 6.71 -17.47
CA GLN A 164 -19.26 7.34 -16.76
C GLN A 164 -20.40 7.73 -17.70
N ALA A 165 -21.62 7.76 -17.15
CA ALA A 165 -22.77 8.37 -17.79
C ALA A 165 -23.23 9.59 -16.98
N SER A 166 -23.48 10.69 -17.69
CA SER A 166 -23.92 11.97 -17.11
C SER A 166 -25.33 12.29 -17.55
N VAL A 167 -26.05 13.09 -16.77
CA VAL A 167 -27.38 13.60 -17.10
C VAL A 167 -27.36 15.11 -17.34
N GLN A 168 -28.15 15.54 -18.33
CA GLN A 168 -28.49 16.94 -18.60
C GLN A 168 -30.01 17.11 -18.53
N GLY A 169 -30.48 18.24 -18.00
CA GLY A 169 -31.90 18.50 -17.82
C GLY A 169 -32.52 17.71 -16.65
N GLY A 170 -33.83 17.85 -16.48
CA GLY A 170 -34.58 17.33 -15.34
C GLY A 170 -34.31 18.10 -14.03
N LEU A 171 -35.03 17.70 -12.99
CA LEU A 171 -34.82 18.17 -11.62
C LEU A 171 -34.27 17.04 -10.75
N GLY A 172 -33.08 17.24 -10.18
CA GLY A 172 -32.49 16.30 -9.22
C GLY A 172 -33.28 16.18 -7.91
N PRO A 173 -33.10 15.10 -7.11
CA PRO A 173 -32.10 14.04 -7.29
C PRO A 173 -32.43 13.05 -8.41
N TYR A 174 -31.39 12.51 -9.05
CA TYR A 174 -31.51 11.54 -10.14
C TYR A 174 -31.34 10.11 -9.62
N THR A 175 -32.16 9.20 -10.13
CA THR A 175 -32.07 7.76 -9.87
C THR A 175 -31.58 7.06 -11.14
N TRP A 176 -30.45 6.37 -11.04
CA TRP A 176 -29.86 5.62 -12.14
C TRP A 176 -30.15 4.13 -11.99
N THR A 177 -30.56 3.49 -13.08
CA THR A 177 -30.79 2.04 -13.15
C THR A 177 -30.15 1.47 -14.41
N ALA A 178 -29.72 0.21 -14.34
CA ALA A 178 -29.23 -0.56 -15.48
C ALA A 178 -29.81 -1.97 -15.46
N ASP A 179 -29.91 -2.58 -16.64
CA ASP A 179 -30.22 -4.01 -16.74
C ASP A 179 -29.02 -4.83 -16.25
N LEU A 180 -29.05 -5.23 -14.97
CA LEU A 180 -27.98 -5.98 -14.32
C LEU A 180 -27.73 -7.36 -14.95
N SER A 181 -28.74 -7.92 -15.65
CA SER A 181 -28.58 -9.21 -16.34
C SER A 181 -27.84 -9.10 -17.68
N ALA A 182 -27.77 -7.89 -18.24
CA ALA A 182 -27.10 -7.57 -19.49
C ALA A 182 -25.73 -6.89 -19.29
N LEU A 183 -25.41 -6.45 -18.07
CA LEU A 183 -24.11 -5.88 -17.71
C LEU A 183 -23.05 -6.99 -17.64
N PRO A 184 -21.76 -6.75 -18.01
CA PRO A 184 -20.71 -7.74 -17.81
C PRO A 184 -20.69 -8.28 -16.38
N PRO A 185 -20.74 -9.61 -16.17
CA PRO A 185 -20.72 -10.21 -14.84
C PRO A 185 -19.50 -9.73 -14.04
N GLY A 186 -19.74 -9.19 -12.84
CA GLY A 186 -18.69 -8.59 -12.00
C GLY A 186 -18.59 -7.07 -12.08
N LEU A 187 -19.36 -6.42 -12.97
CA LEU A 187 -19.58 -4.98 -12.95
C LEU A 187 -20.88 -4.59 -12.24
N GLN A 188 -20.93 -3.36 -11.74
CA GLN A 188 -22.08 -2.75 -11.09
C GLN A 188 -22.10 -1.23 -11.29
N LEU A 189 -23.27 -0.61 -11.07
CA LEU A 189 -23.38 0.85 -10.99
C LEU A 189 -22.93 1.36 -9.62
N SER A 190 -22.29 2.52 -9.62
CA SER A 190 -21.89 3.25 -8.41
C SER A 190 -22.09 4.76 -8.63
N PRO A 191 -22.26 5.57 -7.56
CA PRO A 191 -22.32 7.02 -7.69
C PRO A 191 -21.09 7.58 -8.43
N GLY A 192 -21.33 8.47 -9.40
CA GLY A 192 -20.28 9.12 -10.20
C GLY A 192 -19.57 10.25 -9.46
N LEU A 193 -18.81 11.07 -10.20
CA LEU A 193 -18.00 12.16 -9.63
C LEU A 193 -18.87 13.31 -9.09
N THR A 194 -20.02 13.56 -9.71
CA THR A 194 -21.00 14.55 -9.26
C THR A 194 -22.36 13.89 -9.02
N VAL A 195 -23.28 14.64 -8.42
CA VAL A 195 -24.69 14.22 -8.22
C VAL A 195 -25.45 13.96 -9.54
N ASN A 196 -24.87 14.35 -10.69
CA ASN A 196 -25.43 14.16 -12.02
C ASN A 196 -24.86 12.95 -12.76
N ASP A 197 -23.95 12.19 -12.13
CA ASP A 197 -23.20 11.14 -12.82
C ASP A 197 -23.41 9.76 -12.18
N THR A 198 -23.31 8.72 -12.99
CA THR A 198 -23.12 7.33 -12.54
C THR A 198 -21.89 6.72 -13.21
N LYS A 199 -21.19 5.85 -12.49
CA LYS A 199 -20.01 5.13 -12.99
C LYS A 199 -20.24 3.62 -12.96
N PHE A 200 -19.60 2.93 -13.91
CA PHE A 200 -19.50 1.47 -13.88
C PHE A 200 -18.23 1.08 -13.15
N VAL A 201 -18.32 0.19 -12.16
CA VAL A 201 -17.18 -0.28 -11.36
C VAL A 201 -17.26 -1.79 -11.15
N GLY A 202 -16.15 -2.38 -10.72
CA GLY A 202 -16.02 -3.82 -10.50
C GLY A 202 -15.00 -4.44 -11.45
N ALA A 203 -14.89 -5.76 -11.46
CA ALA A 203 -13.98 -6.50 -12.32
C ALA A 203 -14.76 -7.54 -13.11
N PRO A 204 -14.84 -7.45 -14.45
CA PRO A 204 -15.63 -8.39 -15.22
C PRO A 204 -14.95 -9.76 -15.21
N ASN A 205 -15.71 -10.82 -14.96
CA ASN A 205 -15.17 -12.18 -14.81
C ASN A 205 -15.55 -13.13 -15.96
N LEU A 206 -16.19 -12.59 -17.01
CA LEU A 206 -16.54 -13.33 -18.20
C LEU A 206 -16.26 -12.50 -19.46
N ILE A 207 -15.61 -13.13 -20.44
CA ILE A 207 -15.30 -12.52 -21.73
C ILE A 207 -16.54 -12.41 -22.61
N GLY A 208 -16.64 -11.35 -23.40
CA GLY A 208 -17.76 -11.15 -24.31
C GLY A 208 -18.07 -9.69 -24.58
N ILE A 209 -18.98 -9.47 -25.53
CA ILE A 209 -19.53 -8.14 -25.82
C ILE A 209 -20.89 -8.05 -25.14
N TYR A 210 -21.04 -7.11 -24.23
CA TYR A 210 -22.23 -6.94 -23.41
C TYR A 210 -22.94 -5.64 -23.78
N PRO A 211 -23.99 -5.70 -24.63
CA PRO A 211 -24.88 -4.57 -24.83
C PRO A 211 -25.86 -4.47 -23.65
N PHE A 212 -25.97 -3.30 -23.03
CA PHE A 212 -26.88 -3.05 -21.91
C PHE A 212 -27.56 -1.69 -22.03
N ARG A 213 -28.65 -1.50 -21.27
CA ARG A 213 -29.39 -0.23 -21.20
C ARG A 213 -29.18 0.43 -19.86
N VAL A 214 -29.07 1.75 -19.87
CA VAL A 214 -29.02 2.61 -18.69
C VAL A 214 -30.17 3.59 -18.76
N THR A 215 -30.88 3.74 -17.65
CA THR A 215 -31.99 4.67 -17.49
C THR A 215 -31.71 5.62 -16.34
N VAL A 216 -31.89 6.91 -16.58
CA VAL A 216 -31.93 7.94 -15.55
C VAL A 216 -33.37 8.41 -15.37
N THR A 217 -33.79 8.53 -14.11
CA THR A 217 -35.09 9.09 -13.71
C THR A 217 -34.83 10.31 -12.85
N ASP A 218 -35.46 11.44 -13.16
CA ASP A 218 -35.38 12.64 -12.33
C ASP A 218 -36.40 12.60 -11.17
N SER A 219 -36.41 13.62 -10.32
CA SER A 219 -37.31 13.68 -9.16
C SER A 219 -38.79 13.95 -9.52
N LEU A 220 -39.06 14.40 -10.74
CA LEU A 220 -40.40 14.65 -11.27
C LEU A 220 -40.97 13.43 -12.02
N GLY A 221 -40.18 12.36 -12.15
CA GLY A 221 -40.54 11.13 -12.84
C GLY A 221 -40.25 11.13 -14.34
N GLY A 222 -39.60 12.18 -14.86
CA GLY A 222 -39.06 12.20 -16.22
C GLY A 222 -37.98 11.13 -16.37
N THR A 223 -37.94 10.45 -17.52
CA THR A 223 -36.97 9.36 -17.77
C THR A 223 -36.24 9.52 -19.10
N SER A 224 -34.99 9.09 -19.13
CA SER A 224 -34.19 8.95 -20.35
C SER A 224 -33.44 7.62 -20.34
N THR A 225 -33.46 6.91 -21.46
CA THR A 225 -32.80 5.60 -21.60
C THR A 225 -31.86 5.59 -22.79
N THR A 226 -30.63 5.12 -22.60
CA THR A 226 -29.65 4.94 -23.68
C THR A 226 -29.07 3.52 -23.70
N SER A 227 -28.63 3.07 -24.87
CA SER A 227 -27.97 1.77 -25.05
C SER A 227 -26.46 1.94 -25.12
N LEU A 228 -25.75 1.14 -24.34
CA LEU A 228 -24.29 1.17 -24.20
C LEU A 228 -23.72 -0.23 -24.44
N ASN A 229 -22.41 -0.32 -24.70
CA ASN A 229 -21.71 -1.60 -24.85
C ASN A 229 -20.40 -1.60 -24.04
N ILE A 230 -20.06 -2.74 -23.45
CA ILE A 230 -18.73 -3.01 -22.90
C ILE A 230 -18.21 -4.30 -23.54
N ASN A 231 -17.03 -4.22 -24.17
CA ASN A 231 -16.31 -5.37 -24.68
C ASN A 231 -15.33 -5.89 -23.62
N VAL A 232 -15.57 -7.06 -23.04
CA VAL A 232 -14.63 -7.72 -22.12
C VAL A 232 -13.70 -8.62 -22.92
N SER A 233 -12.44 -8.21 -23.03
CA SER A 233 -11.38 -8.98 -23.68
C SER A 233 -10.47 -9.66 -22.66
N PRO A 234 -9.81 -10.78 -22.99
CA PRO A 234 -8.70 -11.30 -22.20
C PRO A 234 -7.61 -10.25 -22.02
N GLY A 235 -6.90 -10.27 -20.89
CA GLY A 235 -5.72 -9.42 -20.70
C GLY A 235 -4.70 -9.66 -21.82
N GLN A 236 -3.90 -8.65 -22.18
CA GLN A 236 -2.86 -8.81 -23.20
C GLN A 236 -1.87 -9.92 -22.80
N LEU A 237 -1.64 -10.91 -23.68
CA LEU A 237 -0.63 -11.94 -23.44
C LEU A 237 0.76 -11.30 -23.29
N LYS A 238 1.43 -11.59 -22.18
CA LYS A 238 2.77 -11.13 -21.83
C LYS A 238 3.56 -12.29 -21.26
N VAL A 239 4.85 -12.35 -21.59
CA VAL A 239 5.81 -13.20 -20.89
C VAL A 239 6.17 -12.50 -19.58
N VAL A 240 5.96 -13.15 -18.44
CA VAL A 240 6.33 -12.66 -17.09
C VAL A 240 7.35 -13.58 -16.42
N THR A 241 7.97 -14.45 -17.20
CA THR A 241 8.94 -15.43 -16.72
C THR A 241 10.04 -14.76 -15.91
N PRO A 242 10.43 -15.31 -14.75
CA PRO A 242 11.59 -14.84 -13.99
C PRO A 242 12.89 -14.89 -14.81
N THR A 243 13.89 -14.12 -14.40
CA THR A 243 15.23 -14.20 -14.99
C THR A 243 15.71 -15.66 -15.01
N LEU A 244 16.13 -16.16 -16.17
CA LEU A 244 16.73 -17.49 -16.27
C LEU A 244 18.07 -17.48 -15.53
N LEU A 245 18.24 -18.40 -14.58
CA LEU A 245 19.49 -18.60 -13.84
C LEU A 245 20.64 -18.89 -14.81
N THR A 246 21.85 -18.50 -14.43
CA THR A 246 23.07 -18.85 -15.18
C THR A 246 23.29 -20.36 -15.12
N THR A 247 23.73 -20.94 -16.24
CA THR A 247 23.96 -22.38 -16.36
C THR A 247 25.45 -22.71 -16.23
N ALA A 248 25.82 -23.84 -15.61
CA ALA A 248 27.19 -24.32 -15.58
C ALA A 248 27.38 -25.54 -16.48
N VAL A 249 28.50 -25.59 -17.22
CA VAL A 249 28.83 -26.72 -18.10
C VAL A 249 28.91 -28.01 -17.29
N GLY A 250 28.20 -29.04 -17.73
CA GLY A 250 28.16 -30.33 -17.04
C GLY A 250 27.28 -30.38 -15.79
N VAL A 251 26.66 -29.27 -15.38
CA VAL A 251 25.74 -29.22 -14.23
C VAL A 251 24.30 -29.26 -14.74
N PRO A 252 23.44 -30.16 -14.23
CA PRO A 252 22.01 -30.16 -14.55
C PRO A 252 21.35 -28.83 -14.17
N TYR A 253 20.71 -28.20 -15.15
CA TYR A 253 19.88 -27.03 -14.95
C TYR A 253 18.50 -27.47 -14.44
N ALA A 254 18.13 -26.98 -13.27
CA ALA A 254 16.81 -27.25 -12.69
C ALA A 254 15.71 -26.77 -13.65
N PRO A 255 14.64 -27.56 -13.88
CA PRO A 255 13.56 -27.17 -14.78
C PRO A 255 12.92 -25.83 -14.38
N VAL A 256 12.98 -24.84 -15.27
CA VAL A 256 12.33 -23.54 -15.08
C VAL A 256 11.05 -23.50 -15.91
N VAL A 257 9.91 -23.26 -15.26
CA VAL A 257 8.61 -23.12 -15.93
C VAL A 257 8.38 -21.65 -16.29
N LEU A 258 8.36 -21.37 -17.58
CA LEU A 258 8.04 -20.07 -18.16
C LEU A 258 6.62 -19.66 -17.79
N GLN A 259 6.48 -18.42 -17.30
CA GLN A 259 5.22 -17.84 -16.86
C GLN A 259 4.73 -16.79 -17.87
N THR A 260 3.41 -16.72 -18.04
CA THR A 260 2.71 -15.66 -18.77
C THR A 260 1.67 -14.98 -17.91
N SER A 261 1.31 -13.75 -18.29
CA SER A 261 0.08 -13.10 -17.85
C SER A 261 -0.76 -12.69 -19.06
N GLY A 262 -2.09 -12.66 -18.90
CA GLY A 262 -3.02 -12.44 -20.01
C GLY A 262 -3.07 -13.59 -21.03
N GLY A 263 -3.82 -13.38 -22.11
CA GLY A 263 -4.14 -14.38 -23.14
C GLY A 263 -5.17 -15.42 -22.69
N VAL A 264 -5.46 -16.38 -23.58
CA VAL A 264 -6.39 -17.51 -23.32
C VAL A 264 -5.63 -18.85 -23.34
N PRO A 265 -5.63 -19.64 -22.25
CA PRO A 265 -5.05 -20.98 -22.27
C PRO A 265 -5.76 -21.91 -23.27
N PRO A 266 -5.07 -22.93 -23.82
CA PRO A 266 -3.71 -23.34 -23.50
C PRO A 266 -2.62 -22.45 -24.14
N TYR A 267 -1.52 -22.25 -23.41
CA TYR A 267 -0.34 -21.55 -23.91
C TYR A 267 0.63 -22.52 -24.58
N THR A 268 1.24 -22.10 -25.69
CA THR A 268 2.28 -22.85 -26.39
C THR A 268 3.56 -22.03 -26.49
N TRP A 269 4.66 -22.58 -25.99
CA TRP A 269 5.97 -21.93 -25.97
C TRP A 269 6.90 -22.47 -27.07
N THR A 270 7.67 -21.57 -27.68
CA THR A 270 8.65 -21.88 -28.72
C THR A 270 9.83 -20.93 -28.65
N VAL A 271 10.97 -21.32 -29.25
CA VAL A 271 12.02 -20.36 -29.60
C VAL A 271 11.50 -19.50 -30.75
N ALA A 272 11.63 -18.19 -30.62
CA ALA A 272 11.07 -17.25 -31.59
C ALA A 272 11.71 -17.46 -32.98
N PRO A 273 10.91 -17.47 -34.06
CA PRO A 273 11.42 -17.57 -35.42
C PRO A 273 12.47 -16.49 -35.70
N GLY A 274 13.64 -16.88 -36.23
CA GLY A 274 14.74 -15.97 -36.54
C GLY A 274 15.64 -15.59 -35.35
N SER A 275 15.43 -16.16 -34.16
CA SER A 275 16.35 -16.02 -33.03
C SER A 275 17.43 -17.11 -33.00
N GLY A 276 18.49 -16.90 -32.20
CA GLY A 276 19.56 -17.88 -32.03
C GLY A 276 19.11 -19.13 -31.25
N PRO A 277 19.87 -20.24 -31.33
CA PRO A 277 19.52 -21.48 -30.64
C PRO A 277 19.70 -21.38 -29.13
N LEU A 278 19.01 -22.25 -28.38
CA LEU A 278 19.34 -22.53 -26.98
C LEU A 278 20.77 -23.08 -26.85
N PRO A 279 21.43 -22.93 -25.68
CA PRO A 279 22.73 -23.56 -25.43
C PRO A 279 22.69 -25.07 -25.69
N ALA A 280 23.78 -25.63 -26.22
CA ALA A 280 23.86 -27.07 -26.48
C ALA A 280 23.61 -27.88 -25.20
N GLY A 281 22.68 -28.84 -25.25
CA GLY A 281 22.26 -29.64 -24.09
C GLY A 281 21.09 -29.05 -23.29
N MET A 282 20.57 -27.88 -23.69
CA MET A 282 19.35 -27.28 -23.15
C MET A 282 18.16 -27.49 -24.07
N THR A 283 16.95 -27.56 -23.49
CA THR A 283 15.69 -27.75 -24.21
C THR A 283 14.62 -26.80 -23.71
N LEU A 284 13.67 -26.43 -24.57
CA LEU A 284 12.42 -25.75 -24.23
C LEU A 284 11.26 -26.66 -24.63
N SER A 285 10.42 -27.05 -23.68
CA SER A 285 9.20 -27.81 -23.97
C SER A 285 8.05 -26.89 -24.39
N PRO A 286 7.04 -27.40 -25.14
CA PRO A 286 5.87 -26.62 -25.53
C PRO A 286 5.03 -26.09 -24.36
N SER A 287 5.11 -26.72 -23.19
CA SER A 287 4.49 -26.26 -21.94
C SER A 287 5.29 -25.15 -21.23
N GLY A 288 6.41 -24.72 -21.82
CA GLY A 288 7.23 -23.64 -21.29
C GLY A 288 8.28 -24.09 -20.28
N VAL A 289 8.72 -25.35 -20.27
CA VAL A 289 9.79 -25.77 -19.36
C VAL A 289 11.15 -25.67 -20.05
N ILE A 290 12.09 -24.90 -19.49
CA ILE A 290 13.50 -24.89 -19.86
C ILE A 290 14.30 -25.79 -18.92
N ALA A 291 14.97 -26.80 -19.45
CA ALA A 291 15.78 -27.75 -18.68
C ALA A 291 16.91 -28.35 -19.54
N GLY A 292 17.91 -28.94 -18.89
CA GLY A 292 18.98 -29.67 -19.57
C GLY A 292 20.31 -29.60 -18.84
N THR A 293 21.37 -30.10 -19.48
CA THR A 293 22.74 -30.00 -18.97
C THR A 293 23.59 -29.36 -20.06
N PRO A 294 24.10 -28.12 -19.87
CA PRO A 294 24.90 -27.46 -20.87
C PRO A 294 26.16 -28.28 -21.19
N ALA A 295 26.35 -28.61 -22.47
CA ALA A 295 27.43 -29.49 -22.94
C ALA A 295 28.74 -28.72 -23.25
N THR A 296 28.64 -27.43 -23.54
CA THR A 296 29.77 -26.59 -23.97
C THR A 296 29.65 -25.19 -23.39
N GLY A 297 30.78 -24.59 -22.99
CA GLY A 297 30.81 -23.19 -22.55
C GLY A 297 30.65 -22.22 -23.73
N GLY A 298 30.04 -21.06 -23.48
CA GLY A 298 29.84 -19.99 -24.48
C GLY A 298 28.55 -19.20 -24.23
N SER A 299 28.45 -18.01 -24.82
CA SER A 299 27.24 -17.17 -24.76
C SER A 299 26.43 -17.34 -26.04
N THR A 300 25.15 -17.70 -25.92
CA THR A 300 24.17 -17.75 -27.02
C THR A 300 22.98 -16.86 -26.67
N SER A 301 22.57 -15.98 -27.58
CA SER A 301 21.33 -15.21 -27.45
C SER A 301 20.19 -15.89 -28.19
N PHE A 302 19.08 -16.12 -27.49
CA PHE A 302 17.84 -16.66 -28.04
C PHE A 302 16.66 -15.81 -27.57
N ALA A 303 15.56 -15.85 -28.31
CA ALA A 303 14.31 -15.24 -27.91
C ALA A 303 13.26 -16.33 -27.72
N ILE A 304 12.41 -16.16 -26.71
CA ILE A 304 11.26 -17.03 -26.49
C ILE A 304 9.99 -16.36 -26.96
N GLN A 305 9.08 -17.18 -27.46
CA GLN A 305 7.77 -16.78 -27.93
C GLN A 305 6.72 -17.64 -27.23
N VAL A 306 5.65 -17.00 -26.78
CA VAL A 306 4.43 -17.66 -26.33
C VAL A 306 3.26 -17.27 -27.21
N ARG A 307 2.40 -18.26 -27.47
CA ARG A 307 1.10 -18.10 -28.13
C ARG A 307 0.01 -18.56 -27.18
N ASP A 308 -1.12 -17.88 -27.21
CA ASP A 308 -2.34 -18.33 -26.57
C ASP A 308 -3.27 -19.04 -27.58
N SER A 309 -4.50 -19.38 -27.17
CA SER A 309 -5.44 -20.14 -27.99
C SER A 309 -6.41 -19.29 -28.82
N GLN A 310 -6.21 -17.96 -28.92
CA GLN A 310 -7.15 -17.06 -29.62
C GLN A 310 -7.09 -17.19 -31.17
N SER A 311 -8.20 -16.89 -31.84
CA SER A 311 -8.37 -16.93 -33.31
C SER A 311 -9.20 -15.71 -33.77
N PRO A 312 -8.92 -15.06 -34.93
CA PRO A 312 -8.07 -15.49 -36.04
C PRO A 312 -6.57 -15.20 -35.88
N VAL A 313 -6.15 -14.52 -34.81
CA VAL A 313 -4.74 -14.26 -34.51
C VAL A 313 -4.49 -14.55 -33.03
N PRO A 314 -3.70 -15.58 -32.67
CA PRO A 314 -3.25 -15.76 -31.29
C PRO A 314 -2.54 -14.51 -30.81
N ALA A 315 -2.83 -14.06 -29.59
CA ALA A 315 -1.98 -13.04 -28.99
C ALA A 315 -0.56 -13.62 -28.90
N GLN A 316 0.42 -12.86 -29.38
CA GLN A 316 1.82 -13.30 -29.44
C GLN A 316 2.67 -12.32 -28.66
N ALA A 317 3.31 -12.80 -27.60
CA ALA A 317 4.39 -12.06 -26.95
C ALA A 317 5.73 -12.62 -27.43
N ILE A 318 6.58 -11.74 -27.95
CA ILE A 318 7.97 -12.03 -28.28
C ILE A 318 8.82 -11.27 -27.26
N TYR A 319 9.81 -11.94 -26.69
CA TYR A 319 10.83 -11.29 -25.89
C TYR A 319 12.09 -11.08 -26.75
N PRO A 320 12.32 -9.89 -27.34
CA PRO A 320 13.40 -9.68 -28.32
C PRO A 320 14.78 -9.45 -27.67
N THR A 321 15.87 -9.71 -28.42
CA THR A 321 16.79 -8.65 -28.92
C THR A 321 17.46 -9.09 -30.24
N PRO A 322 17.70 -8.15 -31.19
CA PRO A 322 18.86 -7.23 -31.16
C PRO A 322 18.54 -5.70 -31.21
N ALA A 323 19.15 -4.95 -30.26
CA ALA A 323 19.49 -3.50 -30.10
C ALA A 323 18.55 -2.33 -30.53
N PRO A 324 18.44 -1.26 -29.69
CA PRO A 324 19.30 -0.07 -29.86
C PRO A 324 20.31 0.13 -28.69
N SER A 325 21.22 1.10 -28.86
CA SER A 325 22.57 1.30 -28.27
C SER A 325 22.77 1.35 -26.74
N ASN A 326 21.93 0.71 -25.94
CA ASN A 326 22.06 0.71 -24.47
C ASN A 326 21.42 -0.51 -23.78
N ALA A 327 21.09 -1.57 -24.54
CA ALA A 327 20.81 -2.89 -23.98
C ALA A 327 22.07 -3.76 -24.04
N LYS A 328 22.73 -3.94 -22.88
CA LYS A 328 23.93 -4.76 -22.74
C LYS A 328 23.55 -6.20 -22.37
N ILE A 329 23.73 -7.08 -23.35
CA ILE A 329 24.17 -8.50 -23.30
C ILE A 329 24.01 -9.20 -21.93
N ILE A 330 23.16 -10.23 -21.86
CA ILE A 330 23.39 -11.34 -20.90
C ILE A 330 24.71 -11.98 -21.33
N THR A 331 25.74 -11.72 -20.54
CA THR A 331 27.04 -12.34 -20.74
C THR A 331 27.03 -13.62 -19.92
N LEU A 332 26.85 -14.78 -20.57
CA LEU A 332 27.26 -16.06 -19.99
C LEU A 332 28.77 -16.17 -20.20
N SER A 333 29.52 -15.46 -19.36
CA SER A 333 30.99 -15.59 -19.28
C SER A 333 31.34 -16.36 -18.00
N PRO A 334 32.07 -17.48 -18.10
CA PRO A 334 32.82 -17.99 -16.96
C PRO A 334 34.02 -17.07 -16.76
N SER A 335 33.82 -15.96 -16.06
CA SER A 335 34.90 -15.10 -15.58
C SER A 335 34.68 -14.85 -14.11
N GLY A 336 34.98 -15.88 -13.30
CA GLY A 336 34.90 -15.83 -11.85
C GLY A 336 33.48 -15.60 -11.33
N LEU A 337 33.00 -16.54 -10.51
CA LEU A 337 32.44 -16.06 -9.25
C LEU A 337 33.44 -15.03 -8.72
N ASP A 338 33.03 -13.86 -8.25
CA ASP A 338 33.91 -13.10 -7.36
C ASP A 338 33.59 -13.53 -5.93
N PRO A 339 34.10 -14.68 -5.43
CA PRO A 339 34.18 -14.91 -4.00
C PRO A 339 35.28 -14.00 -3.40
N THR A 340 36.08 -13.31 -4.23
CA THR A 340 37.23 -12.51 -3.84
C THR A 340 36.93 -11.02 -3.82
N CYS A 341 35.81 -10.60 -3.23
CA CYS A 341 35.60 -9.26 -2.67
C CYS A 341 36.61 -8.18 -3.17
N VAL A 342 36.55 -7.78 -4.44
CA VAL A 342 37.61 -6.95 -5.02
C VAL A 342 37.38 -5.48 -4.66
N GLY A 343 38.31 -4.88 -3.93
CA GLY A 343 38.25 -3.48 -3.50
C GLY A 343 38.18 -2.51 -4.68
N GLY A 344 37.26 -1.54 -4.61
CA GLY A 344 36.94 -0.63 -5.72
C GLY A 344 36.83 0.86 -5.36
N GLY A 345 37.03 1.24 -4.09
CA GLY A 345 37.21 2.64 -3.68
C GLY A 345 36.12 3.23 -2.76
N ASN A 346 35.02 2.52 -2.50
CA ASN A 346 34.07 2.91 -1.46
C ASN A 346 34.46 2.26 -0.12
N THR A 347 34.16 2.91 1.00
CA THR A 347 34.53 2.42 2.35
C THR A 347 33.51 2.83 3.42
N VAL A 348 33.53 2.15 4.56
CA VAL A 348 33.04 2.71 5.83
C VAL A 348 33.98 3.80 6.33
N ALA A 349 33.53 4.63 7.27
CA ALA A 349 34.35 5.68 7.85
C ALA A 349 35.57 5.10 8.58
N THR A 350 36.76 5.44 8.10
CA THR A 350 38.02 5.01 8.72
C THR A 350 38.12 5.54 10.16
N GLY A 351 38.47 4.66 11.09
CA GLY A 351 38.68 4.99 12.50
C GLY A 351 37.40 5.29 13.29
N THR A 352 36.22 5.10 12.70
CA THR A 352 34.94 5.19 13.41
C THR A 352 34.37 3.79 13.64
N PRO A 353 33.89 3.46 14.85
CA PRO A 353 33.29 2.17 15.12
C PRO A 353 31.88 2.06 14.54
N TYR A 354 31.49 0.84 14.23
CA TYR A 354 30.18 0.45 13.71
C TYR A 354 29.68 -0.72 14.54
N ALA A 355 28.46 -0.63 15.06
CA ALA A 355 27.83 -1.79 15.68
C ALA A 355 27.06 -2.57 14.63
N PHE A 356 26.97 -3.88 14.81
CA PHE A 356 26.15 -4.75 13.99
C PHE A 356 25.30 -5.66 14.84
N LEU A 357 24.16 -6.04 14.28
CA LEU A 357 23.26 -7.01 14.86
C LEU A 357 22.69 -7.89 13.75
N ILE A 358 22.78 -9.20 13.93
CA ILE A 358 22.24 -10.20 13.04
C ILE A 358 21.60 -11.35 13.82
N SER A 359 20.54 -11.91 13.26
CA SER A 359 19.87 -13.10 13.79
C SER A 359 19.61 -14.10 12.68
N GLY A 360 19.58 -15.37 13.06
CA GLY A 360 19.62 -16.46 12.10
C GLY A 360 19.51 -17.85 12.72
N PHE A 361 19.94 -18.83 11.94
CA PHE A 361 19.96 -20.24 12.31
C PHE A 361 21.24 -20.92 11.82
N ASP A 362 21.77 -21.82 12.63
CA ASP A 362 22.74 -22.84 12.23
C ASP A 362 22.10 -24.25 12.29
N ALA A 363 22.90 -25.29 12.11
CA ALA A 363 22.43 -26.67 12.25
C ALA A 363 21.90 -27.01 13.66
N GLY A 364 22.36 -26.29 14.70
CA GLY A 364 22.01 -26.47 16.11
C GLY A 364 20.83 -25.61 16.59
N GLY A 365 20.35 -24.66 15.79
CA GLY A 365 19.15 -23.87 16.07
C GLY A 365 19.36 -22.37 15.85
N PRO A 366 18.55 -21.53 16.52
CA PRO A 366 18.69 -20.09 16.45
C PRO A 366 20.08 -19.59 16.90
N VAL A 367 20.58 -18.57 16.22
CA VAL A 367 21.85 -17.88 16.48
C VAL A 367 21.60 -16.38 16.45
N THR A 368 22.18 -15.66 17.42
CA THR A 368 22.26 -14.21 17.41
C THR A 368 23.71 -13.77 17.51
N ILE A 369 24.07 -12.78 16.70
CA ILE A 369 25.41 -12.24 16.66
C ILE A 369 25.32 -10.72 16.72
N SER A 370 26.12 -10.13 17.58
CA SER A 370 26.23 -8.69 17.74
C SER A 370 27.67 -8.30 17.97
N GLY A 371 28.08 -7.12 17.53
CA GLY A 371 29.46 -6.71 17.73
C GLY A 371 29.68 -5.25 17.41
N SER A 372 30.93 -4.84 17.53
CA SER A 372 31.43 -3.57 17.03
C SER A 372 32.74 -3.78 16.27
N PHE A 373 32.87 -3.14 15.12
CA PHE A 373 34.12 -3.10 14.36
C PHE A 373 34.52 -1.67 14.03
N THR A 374 35.83 -1.41 14.02
CA THR A 374 36.44 -0.19 13.50
C THR A 374 37.36 -0.57 12.35
N ALA A 375 37.17 0.06 11.20
CA ALA A 375 38.00 -0.16 10.02
C ALA A 375 39.15 0.85 9.95
N ASP A 376 40.34 0.39 9.57
CA ASP A 376 41.43 1.28 9.15
C ASP A 376 41.26 1.73 7.68
N SER A 377 42.25 2.45 7.14
CA SER A 377 42.20 2.95 5.75
C SER A 377 42.35 1.84 4.69
N SER A 378 42.79 0.65 5.08
CA SER A 378 42.88 -0.53 4.22
C SER A 378 41.64 -1.43 4.30
N GLY A 379 40.72 -1.12 5.23
CA GLY A 379 39.56 -1.95 5.53
C GLY A 379 39.84 -3.07 6.52
N ALA A 380 41.02 -3.13 7.14
CA ALA A 380 41.29 -4.10 8.20
C ALA A 380 40.49 -3.73 9.45
N LEU A 381 39.93 -4.73 10.12
CA LEU A 381 39.01 -4.53 11.24
C LEU A 381 39.68 -4.85 12.58
N THR A 382 39.37 -4.01 13.57
CA THR A 382 39.55 -4.28 15.00
C THR A 382 38.19 -4.14 15.70
N GLY A 383 38.00 -4.77 16.85
CA GLY A 383 36.74 -4.68 17.58
C GLY A 383 36.42 -5.95 18.35
N VAL A 384 35.14 -6.16 18.60
CA VAL A 384 34.62 -7.29 19.39
C VAL A 384 33.34 -7.86 18.78
N GLU A 385 33.10 -9.14 19.04
CA GLU A 385 31.91 -9.86 18.62
C GLU A 385 31.38 -10.72 19.78
N ASP A 386 30.07 -10.82 19.85
CA ASP A 386 29.32 -11.71 20.73
C ASP A 386 28.47 -12.65 19.87
N ILE A 387 28.70 -13.96 19.98
CA ILE A 387 27.96 -15.02 19.28
C ILE A 387 27.24 -15.85 20.34
N ILE A 388 25.91 -15.95 20.21
CA ILE A 388 25.07 -16.70 21.14
C ILE A 388 24.25 -17.70 20.35
N ARG A 389 24.46 -18.98 20.65
CA ARG A 389 23.85 -20.12 19.97
C ARG A 389 23.75 -21.30 20.91
N THR A 390 22.95 -22.30 20.53
CA THR A 390 22.74 -23.51 21.33
C THR A 390 24.04 -24.28 21.61
N SER A 391 25.00 -24.24 20.67
CA SER A 391 26.28 -24.96 20.81
C SER A 391 27.29 -24.29 21.74
N GLY A 392 27.07 -23.04 22.14
CA GLY A 392 28.00 -22.29 22.98
C GLY A 392 27.88 -20.78 22.84
N ILE A 393 28.57 -20.07 23.72
CA ILE A 393 28.60 -18.62 23.79
C ILE A 393 30.05 -18.16 23.58
N GLU A 394 30.24 -17.23 22.67
CA GLU A 394 31.47 -16.46 22.54
C GLU A 394 31.14 -15.04 22.93
N SER A 395 31.61 -14.56 24.08
CA SER A 395 31.27 -13.23 24.57
C SER A 395 32.48 -12.31 24.55
N GLY A 396 32.34 -11.15 23.91
CA GLY A 396 33.40 -10.15 23.75
C GLY A 396 34.64 -10.70 23.06
N ALA A 397 34.47 -11.61 22.09
CA ALA A 397 35.57 -12.18 21.32
C ALA A 397 36.24 -11.08 20.49
N ALA A 398 37.53 -10.85 20.72
CA ALA A 398 38.26 -9.84 19.97
C ALA A 398 38.43 -10.24 18.50
N LEU A 399 38.23 -9.28 17.59
CA LEU A 399 38.50 -9.49 16.17
C LEU A 399 40.01 -9.68 15.94
N ALA A 400 40.35 -10.80 15.32
CA ALA A 400 41.70 -11.23 15.02
C ALA A 400 42.18 -10.70 13.65
N ALA A 401 43.49 -10.81 13.41
CA ALA A 401 44.10 -10.44 12.14
C ALA A 401 43.43 -11.17 10.95
N GLY A 402 43.29 -10.46 9.83
CA GLY A 402 42.57 -10.93 8.64
C GLY A 402 41.08 -10.58 8.63
N SER A 403 40.53 -10.06 9.75
CA SER A 403 39.21 -9.42 9.72
C SER A 403 39.25 -8.19 8.82
N SER A 404 38.28 -8.06 7.93
CA SER A 404 38.28 -7.01 6.91
C SER A 404 36.87 -6.63 6.44
N ILE A 405 36.72 -5.38 5.98
CA ILE A 405 35.56 -4.89 5.24
C ILE A 405 36.04 -4.22 3.97
N ILE A 406 35.45 -4.61 2.84
CA ILE A 406 35.84 -4.09 1.52
C ILE A 406 34.62 -3.95 0.63
N PHE A 407 34.57 -2.84 -0.12
CA PHE A 407 33.52 -2.58 -1.10
C PHE A 407 34.11 -2.44 -2.49
N ASN A 408 33.38 -2.95 -3.48
CA ASN A 408 33.71 -2.76 -4.88
C ASN A 408 33.11 -1.44 -5.43
N GLN A 409 33.43 -1.13 -6.69
CA GLN A 409 32.95 0.10 -7.37
C GLN A 409 31.42 0.18 -7.49
N THR A 410 30.75 -0.98 -7.49
CA THR A 410 29.29 -1.06 -7.52
C THR A 410 28.68 -0.86 -6.13
N GLY A 411 29.46 -0.67 -5.06
CA GLY A 411 28.93 -0.49 -3.70
C GLY A 411 28.53 -1.80 -3.00
N ARG A 412 28.84 -2.95 -3.60
CA ARG A 412 28.73 -4.25 -2.94
C ARG A 412 29.91 -4.42 -2.00
N GLY A 413 29.66 -4.81 -0.75
CA GLY A 413 30.73 -5.12 0.16
C GLY A 413 30.74 -6.55 0.67
N CYS A 414 31.90 -6.92 1.18
CA CYS A 414 32.10 -8.11 1.97
C CYS A 414 32.64 -7.73 3.34
N VAL A 415 32.26 -8.49 4.35
CA VAL A 415 32.88 -8.45 5.67
C VAL A 415 33.42 -9.84 5.98
N THR A 416 34.64 -9.91 6.47
CA THR A 416 35.21 -11.10 7.12
C THR A 416 35.45 -10.76 8.57
N LEU A 417 34.85 -11.53 9.47
CA LEU A 417 35.12 -11.44 10.91
C LEU A 417 35.88 -12.70 11.31
N ASN A 418 37.12 -12.51 11.77
CA ASN A 418 37.91 -13.58 12.36
C ASN A 418 37.94 -13.38 13.87
N THR A 419 37.70 -14.44 14.62
CA THR A 419 38.00 -14.51 16.05
C THR A 419 39.08 -15.57 16.27
N ALA A 420 39.42 -15.87 17.53
CA ALA A 420 40.30 -16.99 17.84
C ALA A 420 39.65 -18.37 17.53
N SER A 421 38.32 -18.42 17.43
CA SER A 421 37.49 -19.63 17.36
C SER A 421 36.79 -19.82 16.03
N SER A 422 36.56 -18.75 15.26
CA SER A 422 35.72 -18.77 14.07
C SER A 422 36.19 -17.78 13.00
N THR A 423 35.80 -18.06 11.75
CA THR A 423 35.83 -17.11 10.65
C THR A 423 34.44 -17.10 10.05
N ALA A 424 33.80 -15.93 10.02
CA ALA A 424 32.49 -15.74 9.41
C ALA A 424 32.62 -14.76 8.23
N GLN A 425 31.92 -15.07 7.14
CA GLN A 425 31.90 -14.25 5.93
C GLN A 425 30.50 -13.71 5.64
N PHE A 426 30.43 -12.41 5.43
CA PHE A 426 29.19 -11.70 5.19
C PHE A 426 29.22 -10.93 3.87
N ARG A 427 28.02 -10.68 3.34
CA ARG A 427 27.75 -9.71 2.28
C ARG A 427 27.09 -8.49 2.92
N VAL A 428 27.45 -7.32 2.42
CA VAL A 428 26.84 -6.06 2.87
C VAL A 428 26.27 -5.25 1.71
N ALA A 429 25.09 -4.70 1.96
CA ALA A 429 24.38 -3.81 1.08
C ALA A 429 24.19 -2.46 1.80
N PRO A 430 25.00 -1.43 1.47
CA PRO A 430 24.93 -0.14 2.14
C PRO A 430 23.61 0.58 1.81
N THR A 431 23.05 1.23 2.81
CA THR A 431 21.72 1.87 2.80
C THR A 431 21.80 3.38 3.04
N THR A 432 22.90 3.90 3.59
CA THR A 432 23.10 5.35 3.77
C THR A 432 24.52 5.74 3.39
N VAL A 433 24.65 6.80 2.57
CA VAL A 433 25.94 7.41 2.23
C VAL A 433 26.05 8.75 2.92
N SER A 434 27.03 8.88 3.81
CA SER A 434 27.36 10.13 4.47
C SER A 434 28.55 10.79 3.79
N SER A 435 28.52 12.11 3.65
CA SER A 435 29.68 12.91 3.23
C SER A 435 30.06 13.90 4.33
N GLY A 436 31.21 13.69 4.97
CA GLY A 436 31.85 14.71 5.80
C GLY A 436 32.67 15.69 4.96
N THR A 437 33.60 16.40 5.59
CA THR A 437 34.63 17.21 4.90
C THR A 437 35.66 16.37 4.10
N GLY A 438 35.48 15.03 4.07
CA GLY A 438 36.32 14.06 3.36
C GLY A 438 35.54 13.22 2.33
N ALA A 439 36.11 12.07 1.93
CA ALA A 439 35.46 11.15 0.98
C ALA A 439 34.15 10.59 1.55
N ALA A 440 33.17 10.34 0.68
CA ALA A 440 31.90 9.74 1.05
C ALA A 440 32.10 8.32 1.62
N PHE A 441 31.34 7.99 2.64
CA PHE A 441 31.41 6.70 3.33
C PHE A 441 30.02 6.15 3.66
N PHE A 442 29.93 4.85 3.93
CA PHE A 442 28.67 4.22 4.34
C PHE A 442 28.47 4.31 5.85
N SER A 443 27.32 4.83 6.30
CA SER A 443 26.98 4.96 7.73
C SER A 443 25.97 3.91 8.22
N ASP A 444 25.24 3.29 7.31
CA ASP A 444 24.28 2.22 7.59
C ASP A 444 24.33 1.20 6.44
N GLY A 445 24.08 -0.06 6.75
CA GLY A 445 23.89 -1.08 5.73
C GLY A 445 23.25 -2.35 6.28
N ARG A 446 22.69 -3.13 5.36
CA ARG A 446 22.27 -4.51 5.63
C ARG A 446 23.45 -5.45 5.55
N ILE A 447 23.46 -6.46 6.41
CA ILE A 447 24.48 -7.50 6.44
C ILE A 447 23.81 -8.87 6.39
N LEU A 448 24.41 -9.77 5.63
CA LEU A 448 23.94 -11.13 5.43
C LEU A 448 25.09 -12.10 5.57
N GLU A 449 24.94 -13.09 6.44
CA GLU A 449 25.86 -14.20 6.54
C GLU A 449 25.64 -15.19 5.40
N PHE A 450 26.74 -15.68 4.84
CA PHE A 450 26.72 -16.23 3.49
C PHE A 450 27.60 -17.46 3.29
N ASP A 451 28.16 -18.02 4.36
CA ASP A 451 29.11 -19.13 4.29
C ASP A 451 28.50 -20.54 4.38
N ASP A 452 27.17 -20.64 4.48
CA ASP A 452 26.43 -21.92 4.46
C ASP A 452 26.39 -22.57 3.06
N ASN A 453 27.47 -23.25 2.70
CA ASN A 453 27.60 -23.93 1.40
C ASN A 453 26.92 -25.30 1.35
N ASP A 454 26.66 -25.95 2.49
CA ASP A 454 26.16 -27.33 2.57
C ASP A 454 24.83 -27.48 3.33
N GLY A 455 24.25 -26.37 3.81
CA GLY A 455 23.01 -26.33 4.58
C GLY A 455 23.22 -26.53 6.09
N THR A 456 24.47 -26.59 6.57
CA THR A 456 24.83 -26.81 7.98
C THR A 456 25.53 -25.62 8.63
N GLY A 457 26.00 -24.64 7.85
CA GLY A 457 26.57 -23.38 8.33
C GLY A 457 25.51 -22.45 8.90
N THR A 458 25.96 -21.33 9.46
CA THR A 458 25.04 -20.32 9.97
C THR A 458 24.50 -19.49 8.81
N ARG A 459 23.20 -19.22 8.83
CA ARG A 459 22.54 -18.25 7.97
C ARG A 459 21.91 -17.23 8.88
N ALA A 460 22.29 -15.97 8.73
CA ALA A 460 21.79 -14.86 9.49
C ALA A 460 21.67 -13.61 8.64
N ALA A 461 20.77 -12.72 9.03
CA ALA A 461 20.56 -11.42 8.40
C ALA A 461 20.43 -10.35 9.48
N GLY A 462 20.72 -9.10 9.10
CA GLY A 462 20.49 -7.95 9.96
C GLY A 462 21.13 -6.70 9.39
N PHE A 463 21.75 -5.90 10.24
CA PHE A 463 22.28 -4.59 9.85
C PHE A 463 23.55 -4.21 10.61
N PHE A 464 24.26 -3.20 10.09
CA PHE A 464 25.31 -2.49 10.79
C PHE A 464 25.08 -0.98 10.71
N ARG A 465 25.45 -0.25 11.75
CA ARG A 465 25.28 1.20 11.88
C ARG A 465 26.51 1.83 12.49
N GLN A 466 26.88 2.99 11.95
CA GLN A 466 27.95 3.82 12.48
C GLN A 466 27.61 4.25 13.89
N GLN A 467 28.54 4.07 14.82
CA GLN A 467 28.38 4.53 16.19
C GLN A 467 28.94 5.95 16.35
N ASP A 468 28.48 6.66 17.36
CA ASP A 468 29.04 7.91 17.87
C ASP A 468 29.85 7.64 19.16
N PRO A 469 31.18 7.52 19.09
CA PRO A 469 32.00 7.28 20.26
C PRO A 469 31.95 8.38 21.31
N ALA A 470 31.57 9.61 20.93
CA ALA A 470 31.40 10.70 21.89
C ALA A 470 30.25 10.43 22.86
N ALA A 471 29.30 9.57 22.47
CA ALA A 471 28.24 9.10 23.34
C ALA A 471 28.68 8.01 24.33
N PHE A 472 29.87 7.41 24.23
CA PHE A 472 30.29 6.30 25.11
C PHE A 472 30.76 6.80 26.49
N THR A 473 29.84 7.40 27.25
CA THR A 473 30.10 7.99 28.56
C THR A 473 29.08 7.49 29.58
N PRO A 474 29.36 7.57 30.90
CA PRO A 474 28.43 7.12 31.93
C PRO A 474 27.08 7.85 31.96
N THR A 475 27.00 9.06 31.41
CA THR A 475 25.84 9.96 31.53
C THR A 475 25.03 10.12 30.24
N SER A 476 25.49 9.54 29.13
CA SER A 476 24.79 9.68 27.83
C SER A 476 23.50 8.87 27.77
N LEU A 477 23.41 7.76 28.53
CA LEU A 477 22.20 6.94 28.65
C LEU A 477 21.30 7.47 29.76
N ALA A 478 20.50 8.47 29.40
CA ALA A 478 19.50 9.04 30.29
C ALA A 478 18.20 9.32 29.53
N GLY A 479 17.07 8.97 30.14
CA GLY A 479 15.74 9.23 29.60
C GLY A 479 14.95 7.98 29.25
N ALA A 480 13.75 8.19 28.71
CA ALA A 480 12.86 7.13 28.30
C ALA A 480 13.29 6.55 26.95
N PHE A 481 13.24 5.23 26.84
CA PHE A 481 13.46 4.46 25.63
C PHE A 481 12.26 3.56 25.40
N ALA A 482 11.84 3.41 24.14
CA ALA A 482 11.03 2.28 23.72
C ALA A 482 11.94 1.21 23.13
N PHE A 483 11.57 -0.06 23.31
CA PHE A 483 12.36 -1.18 22.85
C PHE A 483 11.50 -2.26 22.19
N ARG A 484 12.14 -3.04 21.32
CA ARG A 484 11.66 -4.30 20.74
C ARG A 484 12.69 -5.38 21.02
N LEU A 485 12.24 -6.55 21.46
CA LEU A 485 13.03 -7.78 21.53
C LEU A 485 12.29 -8.89 20.77
N SER A 486 13.04 -9.69 20.01
CA SER A 486 12.54 -10.79 19.18
C SER A 486 13.50 -11.97 19.27
N GLY A 487 12.99 -13.19 19.13
CA GLY A 487 13.84 -14.37 19.02
C GLY A 487 13.11 -15.66 19.36
N TRP A 488 13.75 -16.56 20.12
CA TRP A 488 13.26 -17.93 20.33
C TRP A 488 13.38 -18.38 21.78
N ASN A 489 12.34 -19.02 22.28
CA ASN A 489 12.37 -19.72 23.55
C ASN A 489 13.08 -21.08 23.43
N ALA A 490 13.32 -21.74 24.56
CA ALA A 490 14.02 -23.03 24.62
C ALA A 490 13.30 -24.19 23.91
N ASN A 491 12.01 -24.05 23.62
CA ASN A 491 11.21 -25.04 22.90
C ASN A 491 11.14 -24.74 21.38
N GLY A 492 11.88 -23.73 20.89
CA GLY A 492 11.86 -23.30 19.50
C GLY A 492 10.65 -22.47 19.10
N GLY A 493 9.83 -22.04 20.06
CA GLY A 493 8.73 -21.11 19.82
C GLY A 493 9.24 -19.67 19.70
N HIS A 494 8.64 -18.90 18.79
CA HIS A 494 9.01 -17.50 18.60
C HIS A 494 8.62 -16.66 19.83
N PHE A 495 9.49 -15.74 20.20
CA PHE A 495 9.33 -14.83 21.33
C PHE A 495 9.32 -13.39 20.83
N ALA A 496 8.36 -12.60 21.28
CA ALA A 496 8.29 -11.18 20.98
C ALA A 496 8.02 -10.36 22.24
N MET A 497 8.68 -9.22 22.36
CA MET A 497 8.44 -8.25 23.42
C MET A 497 8.59 -6.83 22.86
N ALA A 498 7.67 -5.94 23.23
CA ALA A 498 7.82 -4.51 23.01
C ALA A 498 7.50 -3.78 24.31
N GLY A 499 8.16 -2.65 24.57
CA GLY A 499 8.01 -1.96 25.83
C GLY A 499 8.68 -0.60 25.90
N THR A 500 8.63 0.01 27.08
CA THR A 500 9.41 1.18 27.46
C THR A 500 10.19 0.96 28.73
N ALA A 501 11.33 1.61 28.85
CA ALA A 501 12.12 1.71 30.08
C ALA A 501 12.78 3.09 30.17
N THR A 502 12.93 3.61 31.38
CA THR A 502 13.67 4.85 31.65
C THR A 502 15.06 4.52 32.17
N ALA A 503 16.08 4.87 31.39
CA ALA A 503 17.48 4.78 31.78
C ALA A 503 17.88 5.98 32.64
N ASN A 504 18.58 5.71 33.76
CA ASN A 504 19.19 6.74 34.59
C ASN A 504 20.43 6.20 35.28
N SER A 505 21.61 6.61 34.79
CA SER A 505 22.93 6.43 35.44
C SER A 505 23.11 5.08 36.15
N GLY A 506 23.06 3.98 35.41
CA GLY A 506 23.24 2.63 35.95
C GLY A 506 21.96 1.80 36.11
N LEU A 507 20.78 2.44 36.07
CA LEU A 507 19.50 1.80 36.35
C LEU A 507 18.51 1.90 35.19
N LEU A 508 17.68 0.86 35.06
CA LEU A 508 16.46 0.86 34.27
C LEU A 508 15.25 0.87 35.20
N THR A 509 14.34 1.81 34.99
CA THR A 509 13.15 2.04 35.82
C THR A 509 11.92 2.29 34.95
N SER A 510 10.74 2.43 35.55
CA SER A 510 9.50 2.76 34.83
C SER A 510 9.22 1.82 33.66
N ILE A 511 9.53 0.53 33.86
CA ILE A 511 9.41 -0.47 32.80
C ILE A 511 7.94 -0.83 32.62
N SER A 512 7.48 -0.78 31.36
CA SER A 512 6.19 -1.28 30.90
C SER A 512 6.42 -2.10 29.64
N ALA A 513 5.92 -3.34 29.57
CA ALA A 513 6.13 -4.19 28.41
C ALA A 513 4.96 -5.12 28.14
N ASP A 514 4.78 -5.44 26.87
CA ASP A 514 3.91 -6.50 26.38
C ASP A 514 4.81 -7.58 25.78
N MET A 515 4.53 -8.82 26.14
CA MET A 515 5.30 -9.98 25.68
C MET A 515 4.38 -11.06 25.13
N ASN A 516 4.87 -11.82 24.17
CA ASN A 516 4.22 -13.00 23.66
C ASN A 516 5.26 -14.10 23.47
N ASP A 517 5.15 -15.15 24.28
CA ASP A 517 6.03 -16.31 24.23
C ASP A 517 5.29 -17.48 23.57
N ALA A 518 5.54 -17.69 22.27
CA ALA A 518 4.95 -18.77 21.48
C ALA A 518 3.41 -18.85 21.56
N GLY A 519 2.74 -17.69 21.56
CA GLY A 519 1.29 -17.55 21.66
C GLY A 519 0.77 -17.30 23.07
N ALA A 520 1.62 -17.39 24.10
CA ALA A 520 1.28 -16.99 25.46
C ALA A 520 1.51 -15.49 25.65
N TYR A 521 0.52 -14.69 25.27
CA TYR A 521 0.56 -13.24 25.44
C TYR A 521 0.36 -12.81 26.92
N ALA A 522 1.17 -11.86 27.37
CA ALA A 522 1.06 -11.18 28.66
C ALA A 522 1.37 -9.68 28.52
N GLY A 523 0.42 -8.82 28.85
CA GLY A 523 0.62 -7.36 28.79
C GLY A 523 -0.61 -6.54 29.19
N PRO A 524 -0.43 -5.26 29.60
CA PRO A 524 0.85 -4.65 29.92
C PRO A 524 1.37 -5.13 31.29
N LEU A 525 2.61 -5.62 31.32
CA LEU A 525 3.37 -5.83 32.54
C LEU A 525 3.97 -4.49 32.96
N ASN A 526 3.74 -4.07 34.21
CA ASN A 526 4.21 -2.79 34.73
C ASN A 526 5.01 -2.97 36.02
N GLY A 527 5.88 -2.01 36.33
CA GLY A 527 6.61 -1.97 37.60
C GLY A 527 7.88 -2.81 37.63
N GLY A 528 8.48 -3.06 36.46
CA GLY A 528 9.78 -3.71 36.34
C GLY A 528 10.96 -2.84 36.80
N SER A 529 12.12 -3.48 36.94
CA SER A 529 13.39 -2.85 37.32
C SER A 529 14.56 -3.44 36.54
N GLY A 530 15.71 -2.79 36.56
CA GLY A 530 16.88 -3.30 35.87
C GLY A 530 18.13 -2.47 36.09
N THR A 531 19.22 -2.93 35.49
CA THR A 531 20.50 -2.25 35.48
C THR A 531 20.95 -2.02 34.04
N ILE A 532 21.78 -1.02 33.83
CA ILE A 532 22.46 -0.78 32.55
C ILE A 532 23.86 -0.25 32.83
N SER A 533 24.89 -0.98 32.41
CA SER A 533 26.28 -0.59 32.67
C SER A 533 26.66 0.63 31.84
N THR A 534 27.79 1.27 32.16
CA THR A 534 28.47 2.18 31.24
C THR A 534 28.99 1.38 30.04
N PRO A 535 28.91 1.91 28.80
CA PRO A 535 29.51 1.25 27.63
C PRO A 535 31.04 1.34 27.67
N ASP A 536 31.72 0.36 27.09
CA ASP A 536 33.16 0.38 26.85
C ASP A 536 33.54 1.19 25.59
N ALA A 537 34.81 1.13 25.18
CA ALA A 537 35.31 1.84 24.01
C ALA A 537 34.71 1.37 22.68
N ASN A 538 34.09 0.19 22.64
CA ASN A 538 33.37 -0.35 21.48
C ASN A 538 31.86 -0.04 21.56
N GLY A 539 31.44 0.75 22.55
CA GLY A 539 30.03 1.00 22.83
C GLY A 539 29.32 -0.18 23.50
N ARG A 540 30.06 -1.23 23.90
CA ARG A 540 29.51 -2.48 24.43
C ARG A 540 29.25 -2.36 25.92
N GLY A 541 28.10 -2.83 26.39
CA GLY A 541 27.78 -2.92 27.81
C GLY A 541 26.85 -4.09 28.14
N THR A 542 26.44 -4.19 29.41
CA THR A 542 25.51 -5.19 29.91
C THR A 542 24.29 -4.51 30.53
N ALA A 543 23.12 -5.12 30.40
CA ALA A 543 21.89 -4.66 31.02
C ALA A 543 21.11 -5.84 31.63
N THR A 544 20.31 -5.56 32.65
CA THR A 544 19.29 -6.50 33.14
C THR A 544 17.92 -5.86 32.99
N LEU A 545 16.96 -6.62 32.48
CA LEU A 545 15.57 -6.21 32.37
C LEU A 545 14.71 -7.16 33.18
N SER A 546 14.22 -6.74 34.34
CA SER A 546 13.30 -7.52 35.17
C SER A 546 11.87 -7.04 34.95
N ILE A 547 11.03 -7.89 34.40
CA ILE A 547 9.62 -7.59 34.14
C ILE A 547 8.75 -8.85 34.32
N GLY A 548 7.62 -8.70 35.01
CA GLY A 548 6.84 -9.85 35.45
C GLY A 548 7.61 -10.69 36.48
N THR A 549 7.77 -11.98 36.22
CA THR A 549 8.52 -12.92 37.08
C THR A 549 9.92 -13.24 36.58
N THR A 550 10.34 -12.62 35.46
CA THR A 550 11.55 -13.00 34.74
C THR A 550 12.53 -11.82 34.70
N THR A 551 13.82 -12.13 34.86
CA THR A 551 14.92 -11.21 34.62
C THR A 551 15.66 -11.66 33.37
N TYR A 552 15.78 -10.77 32.38
CA TYR A 552 16.51 -10.99 31.14
C TYR A 552 17.89 -10.36 31.26
N ASP A 553 18.93 -11.18 31.13
CA ASP A 553 20.32 -10.73 31.12
C ASP A 553 20.76 -10.44 29.69
N LEU A 554 21.01 -9.16 29.41
CA LEU A 554 21.28 -8.63 28.08
C LEU A 554 22.68 -8.05 28.00
N LEU A 555 23.25 -8.08 26.80
CA LEU A 555 24.32 -7.19 26.40
C LEU A 555 23.77 -6.19 25.39
N TYR A 556 24.42 -5.04 25.30
CA TYR A 556 24.01 -3.99 24.37
C TYR A 556 25.21 -3.38 23.67
N TYR A 557 24.98 -2.84 22.48
CA TYR A 557 25.89 -1.95 21.78
C TYR A 557 25.20 -0.62 21.54
N MET A 558 25.86 0.47 21.96
CA MET A 558 25.38 1.83 21.76
C MET A 558 25.69 2.31 20.35
N ILE A 559 24.67 2.73 19.61
CA ILE A 559 24.85 3.42 18.33
C ILE A 559 25.13 4.89 18.60
N ASP A 560 24.23 5.55 19.32
CA ASP A 560 24.38 6.93 19.79
C ASP A 560 23.62 7.08 21.12
N SER A 561 23.52 8.29 21.66
CA SER A 561 22.84 8.53 22.95
C SER A 561 21.35 8.19 22.94
N GLY A 562 20.73 8.05 21.77
CA GLY A 562 19.34 7.73 21.58
C GLY A 562 19.06 6.34 21.01
N HIS A 563 20.07 5.55 20.64
CA HIS A 563 19.87 4.27 19.96
C HIS A 563 20.78 3.16 20.51
N LEU A 564 20.18 2.03 20.86
CA LEU A 564 20.84 0.83 21.34
C LEU A 564 20.41 -0.39 20.53
N VAL A 565 21.31 -1.36 20.37
CA VAL A 565 20.97 -2.72 19.95
C VAL A 565 21.25 -3.69 21.10
N PHE A 566 20.41 -4.71 21.27
CA PHE A 566 20.49 -5.69 22.34
C PHE A 566 20.72 -7.10 21.83
N ASN A 567 21.39 -7.91 22.63
CA ASN A 567 21.50 -9.35 22.45
C ASN A 567 21.43 -10.07 23.81
N SER A 568 21.05 -11.34 23.81
CA SER A 568 21.11 -12.17 25.02
C SER A 568 22.56 -12.40 25.45
N THR A 569 22.74 -12.72 26.73
CA THR A 569 24.03 -13.17 27.28
C THR A 569 24.14 -14.69 27.41
N HIS A 570 23.06 -15.41 27.16
CA HIS A 570 22.97 -16.87 27.31
C HIS A 570 22.20 -17.50 26.14
N ALA A 571 22.46 -18.79 25.88
CA ALA A 571 21.63 -19.59 24.98
C ALA A 571 20.19 -19.74 25.49
N ALA A 572 19.26 -20.11 24.62
CA ALA A 572 17.86 -20.29 25.01
C ALA A 572 17.71 -21.40 26.09
N THR A 573 17.15 -21.03 27.25
CA THR A 573 16.81 -21.96 28.33
C THR A 573 15.41 -21.65 28.87
N ASN A 574 14.83 -22.52 29.71
CA ASN A 574 13.48 -22.32 30.22
C ASN A 574 13.36 -21.00 31.00
N GLY A 575 12.46 -20.13 30.56
CA GLY A 575 12.28 -18.78 31.11
C GLY A 575 13.26 -17.73 30.60
N HIS A 576 14.18 -18.11 29.71
CA HIS A 576 15.32 -17.31 29.29
C HIS A 576 15.52 -17.47 27.77
N PRO A 577 14.72 -16.79 26.94
CA PRO A 577 14.78 -16.93 25.49
C PRO A 577 16.08 -16.34 24.91
N LEU A 578 16.48 -16.84 23.75
CA LEU A 578 17.50 -16.20 22.92
C LEU A 578 16.84 -15.03 22.19
N ILE A 579 17.20 -13.81 22.55
CA ILE A 579 16.52 -12.60 22.07
C ILE A 579 17.50 -11.53 21.65
N THR A 580 17.07 -10.75 20.68
CA THR A 580 17.79 -9.59 20.17
C THR A 580 16.82 -8.48 19.80
N GLY A 581 17.30 -7.26 19.65
CA GLY A 581 16.50 -6.19 19.10
C GLY A 581 17.10 -4.82 19.33
N GLU A 582 16.25 -3.81 19.41
CA GLU A 582 16.65 -2.41 19.36
C GLU A 582 15.91 -1.63 20.44
N ALA A 583 16.51 -0.52 20.89
CA ALA A 583 15.81 0.51 21.63
C ALA A 583 16.15 1.89 21.09
N THR A 584 15.13 2.74 21.10
CA THR A 584 15.21 4.13 20.65
C THR A 584 14.67 5.05 21.73
N ALA A 585 15.35 6.18 21.95
CA ALA A 585 14.89 7.23 22.84
C ALA A 585 13.46 7.61 22.46
N SER A 586 12.58 7.55 23.45
CA SER A 586 11.15 7.79 23.28
C SER A 586 10.64 8.78 24.32
N PRO A 587 11.07 10.06 24.22
CA PRO A 587 10.65 11.08 25.16
C PRO A 587 9.17 11.42 24.95
N GLY A 588 8.33 11.18 25.97
CA GLY A 588 6.95 11.64 25.99
C GLY A 588 6.81 13.15 26.25
N PRO A 589 5.59 13.67 26.44
CA PRO A 589 4.33 12.92 26.57
C PRO A 589 3.70 12.55 25.22
N PHE A 590 2.86 11.51 25.24
CA PHE A 590 2.11 11.04 24.08
C PHE A 590 0.63 11.44 24.14
N SER A 591 0.01 11.54 22.97
CA SER A 591 -1.43 11.73 22.80
C SER A 591 -1.88 11.04 21.52
N GLN A 592 -3.19 10.89 21.28
CA GLN A 592 -3.68 10.31 20.02
C GLN A 592 -3.12 11.04 18.79
N ALA A 593 -2.96 12.37 18.89
CA ALA A 593 -2.37 13.20 17.85
C ALA A 593 -0.91 12.86 17.57
N SER A 594 -0.18 12.24 18.51
CA SER A 594 1.19 11.78 18.28
C SER A 594 1.25 10.73 17.18
N LEU A 595 0.24 9.86 17.07
CA LEU A 595 0.19 8.82 16.05
C LEU A 595 -0.51 9.26 14.77
N ALA A 596 -0.95 10.52 14.66
CA ALA A 596 -1.67 10.98 13.49
C ALA A 596 -0.93 10.63 12.19
N ASP A 597 -1.72 10.45 11.14
CA ASP A 597 -1.28 10.18 9.78
C ASP A 597 -0.99 8.70 9.44
N SER A 598 -0.34 8.49 8.29
CA SER A 598 -0.13 7.18 7.71
C SER A 598 1.24 6.61 8.06
N HIS A 599 1.27 5.30 8.25
CA HIS A 599 2.44 4.55 8.64
C HIS A 599 2.49 3.24 7.86
N ILE A 600 3.68 2.82 7.44
CA ILE A 600 3.90 1.45 6.98
C ILE A 600 4.36 0.61 8.16
N PHE A 601 4.02 -0.68 8.16
CA PHE A 601 4.51 -1.57 9.20
C PHE A 601 4.87 -2.94 8.64
N ARG A 602 5.68 -3.65 9.42
CA ARG A 602 6.01 -5.07 9.21
C ARG A 602 5.92 -5.85 10.50
N LEU A 603 5.60 -7.13 10.39
CA LEU A 603 5.49 -8.10 11.47
C LEU A 603 6.10 -9.43 11.01
N SER A 604 6.84 -10.08 11.90
CA SER A 604 7.46 -11.40 11.69
C SER A 604 7.24 -12.26 12.93
N GLY A 605 6.77 -13.49 12.77
CA GLY A 605 6.59 -14.45 13.86
C GLY A 605 6.50 -15.89 13.36
N SER A 606 6.20 -16.84 14.23
CA SER A 606 6.09 -18.24 13.84
C SER A 606 5.12 -19.00 14.74
N THR A 607 4.35 -19.92 14.14
CA THR A 607 3.57 -20.93 14.87
C THR A 607 4.13 -22.31 14.59
N SER A 608 4.54 -23.05 15.61
CA SER A 608 4.95 -24.46 15.48
C SER A 608 5.91 -24.76 14.31
N GLY A 609 6.89 -23.89 14.06
CA GLY A 609 7.86 -24.05 12.97
C GLY A 609 7.39 -23.59 11.58
N SER A 610 6.22 -22.97 11.47
CA SER A 610 5.72 -22.29 10.27
C SER A 610 5.89 -20.78 10.42
N SER A 611 6.66 -20.17 9.52
CA SER A 611 6.88 -18.73 9.47
C SER A 611 5.61 -17.99 9.06
N ASP A 612 5.30 -16.92 9.80
CA ASP A 612 4.16 -16.05 9.56
C ASP A 612 4.62 -14.60 9.52
N VAL A 613 4.46 -13.97 8.36
CA VAL A 613 4.93 -12.62 8.11
C VAL A 613 3.81 -11.75 7.58
N GLY A 614 3.90 -10.46 7.86
CA GLY A 614 2.98 -9.53 7.25
C GLY A 614 3.51 -8.11 7.18
N ILE A 615 2.92 -7.36 6.25
CA ILE A 615 3.19 -5.94 6.01
C ILE A 615 1.88 -5.20 5.83
N GLY A 616 1.90 -3.89 5.98
CA GLY A 616 0.69 -3.13 5.71
C GLY A 616 0.87 -1.64 5.87
N VAL A 617 -0.27 -0.96 5.73
CA VAL A 617 -0.40 0.48 5.93
C VAL A 617 -1.46 0.71 7.00
N LEU A 618 -1.16 1.59 7.95
CA LEU A 618 -2.07 2.08 8.99
C LEU A 618 -2.29 3.58 8.79
N HIS A 619 -3.53 4.01 8.90
CA HIS A 619 -3.96 5.40 8.86
C HIS A 619 -4.60 5.75 10.19
N PHE A 620 -3.90 6.51 11.02
CA PHE A 620 -4.42 7.05 12.26
C PHE A 620 -5.00 8.44 12.02
N ASP A 621 -6.19 8.70 12.55
CA ASP A 621 -6.86 10.00 12.42
C ASP A 621 -6.37 11.06 13.44
N GLY A 622 -5.51 10.66 14.38
CA GLY A 622 -5.01 11.53 15.45
C GLY A 622 -6.00 11.77 16.59
N ILE A 623 -7.20 11.19 16.55
CA ILE A 623 -8.28 11.41 17.53
C ILE A 623 -8.93 10.11 18.04
N GLY A 624 -8.51 8.95 17.54
CA GLY A 624 -8.87 7.64 18.11
C GLY A 624 -9.34 6.59 17.12
N ALA A 625 -9.37 6.82 15.81
CA ALA A 625 -9.62 5.78 14.81
C ALA A 625 -8.35 5.42 14.02
N VAL A 626 -8.22 4.13 13.72
CA VAL A 626 -7.17 3.60 12.84
C VAL A 626 -7.81 2.71 11.78
N SER A 627 -7.35 2.84 10.53
CA SER A 627 -7.79 2.04 9.39
C SER A 627 -6.63 1.64 8.51
N GLY A 628 -6.80 0.73 7.56
CA GLY A 628 -5.73 0.33 6.65
C GLY A 628 -5.90 -1.06 6.07
N ASN A 629 -4.78 -1.65 5.64
CA ASN A 629 -4.74 -3.01 5.10
C ASN A 629 -3.54 -3.77 5.66
N PHE A 630 -3.74 -5.05 5.93
CA PHE A 630 -2.70 -6.00 6.33
C PHE A 630 -2.59 -7.12 5.30
N TYR A 631 -1.39 -7.29 4.74
CA TYR A 631 -1.03 -8.34 3.82
C TYR A 631 -0.21 -9.38 4.59
N GLU A 632 -0.72 -10.60 4.69
CA GLU A 632 -0.15 -11.67 5.51
C GLU A 632 0.21 -12.88 4.64
N HIS A 633 1.27 -13.57 5.01
CA HIS A 633 1.63 -14.86 4.46
C HIS A 633 2.13 -15.81 5.54
N ASN A 634 1.36 -16.88 5.76
CA ASN A 634 1.63 -17.92 6.73
C ASN A 634 1.98 -19.21 5.99
N GLY A 635 3.27 -19.46 5.80
CA GLY A 635 3.81 -20.71 5.26
C GLY A 635 3.08 -21.30 4.04
N GLY A 636 2.74 -20.49 3.03
CA GLY A 636 2.03 -20.90 1.83
C GLY A 636 0.57 -20.43 1.71
N THR A 637 0.00 -19.85 2.78
CA THR A 637 -1.35 -19.25 2.75
C THR A 637 -1.27 -17.73 2.85
N SER A 638 -1.90 -17.01 1.92
CA SER A 638 -1.87 -15.54 1.86
C SER A 638 -3.23 -14.94 2.16
N ASN A 639 -3.28 -13.92 3.00
CA ASN A 639 -4.50 -13.20 3.34
C ASN A 639 -4.33 -11.69 3.15
N VAL A 640 -5.42 -11.01 2.81
CA VAL A 640 -5.50 -9.55 2.85
C VAL A 640 -6.65 -9.17 3.76
N THR A 641 -6.32 -8.50 4.87
CA THR A 641 -7.28 -8.12 5.91
C THR A 641 -7.43 -6.61 5.93
N ALA A 642 -8.65 -6.12 5.68
CA ALA A 642 -8.97 -4.72 5.90
C ALA A 642 -8.98 -4.41 7.40
N LEU A 643 -8.33 -3.32 7.80
CA LEU A 643 -8.19 -2.89 9.18
C LEU A 643 -9.15 -1.73 9.45
N SER A 644 -9.88 -1.82 10.56
CA SER A 644 -10.75 -0.77 11.06
C SER A 644 -10.93 -0.95 12.56
N ALA A 645 -10.36 -0.05 13.34
CA ALA A 645 -10.36 -0.12 14.79
C ALA A 645 -10.41 1.26 15.44
N GLN A 646 -10.78 1.28 16.71
CA GLN A 646 -10.50 2.42 17.59
C GLN A 646 -9.17 2.19 18.30
N TYR A 647 -8.41 3.25 18.58
CA TYR A 647 -7.16 3.17 19.31
C TYR A 647 -7.06 4.18 20.45
N SER A 648 -6.31 3.79 21.47
CA SER A 648 -5.90 4.64 22.58
C SER A 648 -4.39 4.55 22.75
N ILE A 649 -3.76 5.64 23.21
CA ILE A 649 -2.35 5.69 23.54
C ILE A 649 -2.15 6.19 24.97
N ASP A 650 -1.30 5.51 25.72
CA ASP A 650 -0.93 5.90 27.06
C ASP A 650 0.06 7.09 27.02
N PRO A 651 -0.22 8.19 27.74
CA PRO A 651 0.57 9.42 27.62
C PRO A 651 1.98 9.33 28.20
N MET A 652 2.26 8.35 29.06
CA MET A 652 3.57 8.20 29.73
C MET A 652 4.46 7.19 29.00
N THR A 653 3.88 6.06 28.60
CA THR A 653 4.60 4.93 28.00
C THR A 653 4.55 4.94 26.48
N GLY A 654 3.66 5.72 25.86
CA GLY A 654 3.45 5.68 24.40
C GLY A 654 2.87 4.35 23.91
N ARG A 655 2.46 3.47 24.83
CA ARG A 655 1.80 2.20 24.51
C ARG A 655 0.45 2.48 23.87
N PHE A 656 0.21 1.95 22.68
CA PHE A 656 -1.06 2.06 21.98
C PHE A 656 -1.68 0.70 21.68
N VAL A 657 -3.00 0.63 21.79
CA VAL A 657 -3.79 -0.58 21.56
C VAL A 657 -4.94 -0.24 20.63
N SER A 658 -5.20 -1.12 19.68
CA SER A 658 -6.36 -1.04 18.79
C SER A 658 -7.42 -2.08 19.16
N VAL A 659 -8.70 -1.70 19.13
CA VAL A 659 -9.86 -2.58 19.32
C VAL A 659 -10.76 -2.48 18.09
N GLY A 660 -10.93 -3.58 17.36
CA GLY A 660 -11.72 -3.64 16.14
C GLY A 660 -11.38 -4.85 15.29
N THR A 661 -11.63 -4.75 13.97
CA THR A 661 -11.23 -5.76 13.00
C THR A 661 -9.80 -5.48 12.54
N GLY A 662 -8.92 -6.46 12.66
CA GLY A 662 -7.55 -6.31 12.19
C GLY A 662 -6.53 -7.14 12.96
N ILE A 663 -5.31 -6.64 13.03
CA ILE A 663 -4.16 -7.35 13.61
C ILE A 663 -4.30 -7.37 15.13
N PRO A 664 -4.24 -8.54 15.77
CA PRO A 664 -4.10 -8.65 17.21
C PRO A 664 -2.67 -8.23 17.58
N ALA A 665 -2.39 -6.93 17.72
CA ALA A 665 -1.09 -6.40 18.11
C ALA A 665 -1.21 -5.18 19.04
N VAL A 666 -0.17 -4.97 19.85
CA VAL A 666 0.04 -3.81 20.70
C VAL A 666 1.32 -3.12 20.26
N GLY A 667 1.32 -1.79 20.26
CA GLY A 667 2.45 -0.99 19.84
C GLY A 667 2.99 -0.04 20.91
N TYR A 668 4.22 0.42 20.71
CA TYR A 668 4.88 1.44 21.52
C TYR A 668 5.46 2.52 20.61
N ALA A 669 5.00 3.76 20.79
CA ALA A 669 5.38 4.89 19.97
C ALA A 669 6.82 5.34 20.23
N VAL A 670 7.48 5.80 19.15
CA VAL A 670 8.83 6.38 19.16
C VAL A 670 8.80 7.69 18.37
N PRO A 671 8.89 8.85 19.04
CA PRO A 671 8.97 10.15 18.38
C PRO A 671 10.23 10.25 17.51
N GLY A 672 10.06 10.72 16.27
CA GLY A 672 11.14 11.02 15.34
C GLY A 672 10.99 12.41 14.72
N THR A 673 12.03 12.88 14.05
CA THR A 673 12.07 14.22 13.42
C THR A 673 11.00 14.40 12.35
N ASN A 674 10.66 13.32 11.63
CA ASN A 674 9.71 13.34 10.52
C ASN A 674 8.31 12.84 10.89
N GLY A 675 8.11 12.34 12.12
CA GLY A 675 6.86 11.72 12.57
C GLY A 675 7.12 10.61 13.59
N VAL A 676 6.06 9.92 14.00
CA VAL A 676 6.16 8.86 15.01
C VAL A 676 6.36 7.50 14.33
N THR A 677 7.35 6.75 14.81
CA THR A 677 7.56 5.34 14.46
C THR A 677 7.12 4.48 15.65
N GLY A 678 7.28 3.16 15.59
CA GLY A 678 6.95 2.35 16.75
C GLY A 678 7.37 0.90 16.66
N TYR A 679 7.29 0.22 17.81
CA TYR A 679 7.56 -1.20 17.94
C TYR A 679 6.27 -1.96 18.21
N PHE A 680 6.11 -3.13 17.62
CA PHE A 680 4.92 -3.97 17.75
C PHE A 680 5.23 -5.32 18.40
N VAL A 681 4.24 -5.80 19.14
CA VAL A 681 4.12 -7.19 19.58
C VAL A 681 2.73 -7.71 19.24
N GLY A 682 2.67 -8.83 18.53
CA GLY A 682 1.44 -9.57 18.23
C GLY A 682 0.93 -10.27 19.48
N THR A 683 -0.38 -10.31 19.67
CA THR A 683 -1.06 -10.94 20.82
C THR A 683 -1.67 -12.30 20.47
N GLY A 684 -1.58 -12.73 19.20
CA GLY A 684 -2.03 -14.02 18.70
C GLY A 684 -1.00 -15.15 18.86
N ALA A 685 -1.33 -16.34 18.33
CA ALA A 685 -0.52 -17.55 18.49
C ALA A 685 0.89 -17.48 17.86
N THR A 686 1.09 -16.58 16.90
CA THR A 686 2.31 -16.44 16.10
C THR A 686 3.44 -15.70 16.81
N ALA A 687 3.13 -15.04 17.95
CA ALA A 687 4.09 -14.22 18.68
C ALA A 687 4.85 -13.24 17.77
N MET A 688 4.13 -12.54 16.88
CA MET A 688 4.77 -11.62 15.93
C MET A 688 5.49 -10.48 16.64
N SER A 689 6.62 -10.07 16.07
CA SER A 689 7.41 -8.91 16.48
C SER A 689 7.58 -7.99 15.28
N GLY A 690 7.60 -6.68 15.47
CA GLY A 690 7.68 -5.80 14.30
C GLY A 690 7.90 -4.32 14.57
N VAL A 691 7.88 -3.56 13.48
CA VAL A 691 8.21 -2.13 13.45
C VAL A 691 7.20 -1.38 12.59
N MET A 692 6.88 -0.17 13.01
CA MET A 692 6.10 0.83 12.29
C MET A 692 7.01 1.99 11.88
N GLU A 693 6.92 2.42 10.63
CA GLU A 693 7.63 3.57 10.11
C GLU A 693 6.64 4.65 9.68
N TYR A 694 6.98 5.90 9.99
CA TYR A 694 6.22 7.04 9.52
C TYR A 694 6.20 7.11 7.99
N GLN A 695 5.06 7.46 7.39
CA GLN A 695 4.93 7.57 5.94
C GLN A 695 4.67 9.00 5.46
N THR A 696 3.63 9.67 5.95
CA THR A 696 3.23 10.98 5.43
C THR A 696 2.25 11.67 6.36
N ASN A 697 2.14 13.00 6.25
CA ASN A 697 1.38 13.89 7.14
C ASN A 697 -0.10 14.14 6.75
N SER A 698 -0.73 13.30 5.91
CA SER A 698 -2.10 13.61 5.42
C SER A 698 -2.86 12.39 4.88
N TYR A 699 -4.11 12.19 5.34
CA TYR A 699 -5.10 11.32 4.69
C TYR A 699 -6.55 11.84 4.82
N PRO A 700 -7.33 11.97 3.71
CA PRO A 700 -6.99 12.40 2.34
C PRO A 700 -7.60 13.83 2.07
N PRO A 701 -7.47 14.52 0.90
CA PRO A 701 -6.81 14.25 -0.38
C PRO A 701 -5.73 15.28 -0.76
N GLY A 702 -4.66 14.80 -1.41
CA GLY A 702 -3.53 15.61 -1.86
C GLY A 702 -2.21 14.85 -1.95
N TYR A 703 -2.21 13.54 -1.65
CA TYR A 703 -1.01 12.71 -1.73
C TYR A 703 -0.42 12.78 -3.14
N GLN A 704 0.68 13.50 -3.26
CA GLN A 704 1.46 13.58 -4.48
C GLN A 704 2.30 12.32 -4.54
N PHE A 705 1.93 11.45 -5.47
CA PHE A 705 2.70 10.29 -5.88
C PHE A 705 4.16 10.69 -6.09
N SER A 706 5.03 10.40 -5.13
CA SER A 706 6.45 10.33 -5.39
C SER A 706 6.75 8.86 -5.64
N PRO A 707 6.96 8.43 -6.89
CA PRO A 707 7.37 7.05 -7.15
C PRO A 707 8.64 6.78 -6.37
N ILE A 708 8.76 5.56 -5.83
CA ILE A 708 10.05 5.12 -5.33
C ILE A 708 11.05 5.23 -6.47
N ASN A 709 12.09 6.03 -6.25
CA ASN A 709 13.15 6.23 -7.21
C ASN A 709 14.48 6.24 -6.47
N GLY A 710 15.46 5.57 -7.04
CA GLY A 710 16.83 5.55 -6.57
C GLY A 710 17.27 4.16 -6.17
N ARG A 711 18.46 4.12 -5.59
CA ARG A 711 19.11 2.87 -5.22
C ARG A 711 18.67 2.45 -3.83
N TYR A 712 18.43 1.17 -3.62
CA TYR A 712 18.00 0.57 -2.37
C TYR A 712 18.89 -0.61 -2.04
N GLY A 713 19.25 -0.78 -0.76
CA GLY A 713 19.80 -2.03 -0.24
C GLY A 713 18.70 -2.87 0.38
N PHE A 714 18.70 -4.18 0.13
CA PHE A 714 17.68 -5.11 0.61
C PHE A 714 18.28 -6.31 1.35
N SER A 715 17.59 -6.75 2.40
CA SER A 715 17.79 -8.06 3.04
C SER A 715 16.53 -8.45 3.84
N PRO A 716 16.38 -9.74 4.23
CA PRO A 716 15.45 -10.11 5.28
C PRO A 716 15.65 -9.28 6.55
N ASP A 717 14.56 -9.00 7.26
CA ASP A 717 14.57 -8.37 8.58
C ASP A 717 15.13 -9.32 9.65
N GLU A 718 14.51 -10.49 9.73
CA GLU A 718 14.77 -11.55 10.69
C GLU A 718 14.47 -12.87 9.98
N MET A 719 15.27 -13.90 10.25
CA MET A 719 14.94 -15.25 9.81
C MET A 719 14.04 -15.89 10.85
N LEU A 720 12.96 -16.55 10.42
CA LEU A 720 11.99 -17.18 11.33
C LEU A 720 12.17 -18.69 11.44
N ASP A 721 12.77 -19.30 10.42
CA ASP A 721 13.13 -20.71 10.41
C ASP A 721 14.42 -20.96 9.62
N ARG A 722 14.99 -22.16 9.81
CA ARG A 722 16.24 -22.56 9.13
C ARG A 722 16.06 -22.88 7.65
N GLN A 723 14.86 -22.89 7.10
CA GLN A 723 14.59 -23.20 5.68
C GLN A 723 14.36 -21.94 4.85
N THR A 724 14.21 -20.77 5.49
CA THR A 724 14.15 -19.47 4.84
C THR A 724 15.32 -19.28 3.87
N THR A 725 14.98 -18.87 2.65
CA THR A 725 15.98 -18.43 1.66
C THR A 725 16.40 -17.01 2.02
N ASN A 726 17.67 -16.84 2.33
CA ASN A 726 18.26 -15.55 2.61
C ASN A 726 18.78 -14.89 1.35
N PHE A 727 18.72 -13.57 1.32
CA PHE A 727 19.33 -12.83 0.24
C PHE A 727 19.66 -11.39 0.60
N ALA A 728 20.66 -10.83 -0.06
CA ALA A 728 21.04 -9.45 0.08
C ALA A 728 21.37 -8.87 -1.28
N GLY A 729 20.99 -7.62 -1.50
CA GLY A 729 21.15 -7.03 -2.82
C GLY A 729 21.09 -5.52 -2.80
N GLN A 730 21.44 -4.95 -3.94
CA GLN A 730 21.05 -3.58 -4.26
C GLN A 730 20.20 -3.58 -5.50
N GLU A 731 19.12 -2.81 -5.47
CA GLU A 731 18.30 -2.56 -6.64
C GLU A 731 18.18 -1.07 -6.87
N THR A 732 18.17 -0.65 -8.14
CA THR A 732 17.85 0.73 -8.48
C THR A 732 16.49 0.76 -9.13
N LEU A 733 15.56 1.40 -8.43
CA LEU A 733 14.15 1.51 -8.80
C LEU A 733 13.96 2.74 -9.70
N ASP A 734 13.32 2.55 -10.85
CA ASP A 734 13.08 3.58 -11.85
C ASP A 734 11.71 4.28 -11.69
N PRO A 735 11.58 5.58 -11.96
CA PRO A 735 10.31 6.28 -11.74
C PRO A 735 9.12 5.77 -12.60
N ASN A 736 9.34 4.88 -13.57
CA ASN A 736 8.35 4.31 -14.49
C ASN A 736 7.93 2.88 -14.13
N GLY A 737 8.34 2.34 -12.97
CA GLY A 737 7.93 1.01 -12.55
C GLY A 737 8.93 -0.12 -12.81
N GLY A 738 10.14 0.18 -13.27
CA GLY A 738 11.16 -0.82 -13.61
C GLY A 738 12.37 -0.82 -12.68
N ILE A 739 13.25 -1.81 -12.89
CA ILE A 739 14.51 -2.00 -12.16
C ILE A 739 15.66 -1.81 -13.15
N THR A 740 16.65 -0.99 -12.80
CA THR A 740 17.79 -0.76 -13.71
C THR A 740 18.76 -1.96 -13.73
N PRO A 741 19.54 -2.13 -14.80
CA PRO A 741 20.47 -3.26 -14.96
C PRO A 741 21.60 -3.37 -13.91
N ASP A 742 21.84 -2.32 -13.12
CA ASP A 742 22.88 -2.31 -12.08
C ASP A 742 22.41 -2.96 -10.75
N SER A 743 21.26 -3.64 -10.80
CA SER A 743 20.64 -4.32 -9.67
C SER A 743 21.13 -5.77 -9.56
N TYR A 744 21.48 -6.18 -8.35
CA TYR A 744 22.03 -7.51 -8.07
C TYR A 744 21.52 -8.06 -6.75
N ILE A 745 21.47 -9.39 -6.65
CA ILE A 745 21.19 -10.10 -5.41
C ILE A 745 22.17 -11.27 -5.24
N ASP A 746 22.59 -11.49 -4.01
CA ASP A 746 23.33 -12.63 -3.51
C ASP A 746 22.36 -13.47 -2.66
N THR A 747 22.19 -14.77 -2.94
CA THR A 747 21.23 -15.64 -2.21
C THR A 747 21.91 -16.82 -1.52
N SER A 748 21.47 -17.14 -0.29
CA SER A 748 21.86 -18.31 0.50
C SER A 748 20.62 -19.15 0.85
N ARG A 749 20.69 -20.46 0.64
CA ARG A 749 19.58 -21.42 0.71
C ARG A 749 19.99 -22.68 1.48
N PRO A 750 19.05 -23.36 2.15
CA PRO A 750 19.33 -24.59 2.92
C PRO A 750 19.75 -25.82 2.08
N SER A 751 19.87 -25.71 0.75
CA SER A 751 20.12 -26.87 -0.14
C SER A 751 20.99 -26.49 -1.35
N ALA A 752 21.72 -27.47 -1.89
CA ALA A 752 22.72 -27.29 -2.94
C ALA A 752 22.17 -26.56 -4.19
N PRO A 753 22.90 -25.57 -4.73
CA PRO A 753 24.29 -25.23 -4.39
C PRO A 753 24.48 -24.42 -3.09
N GLY A 754 23.43 -24.18 -2.29
CA GLY A 754 23.46 -23.44 -1.02
C GLY A 754 23.63 -21.95 -1.28
N LEU A 755 24.74 -21.61 -1.92
CA LEU A 755 25.20 -20.30 -2.30
C LEU A 755 24.99 -20.02 -3.80
N VAL A 756 24.32 -18.89 -4.13
CA VAL A 756 24.22 -18.38 -5.51
C VAL A 756 24.50 -16.86 -5.55
N PRO A 757 25.73 -16.44 -5.88
CA PRO A 757 26.09 -15.03 -5.91
C PRO A 757 25.77 -14.34 -7.25
N VAL A 758 25.67 -13.02 -7.22
CA VAL A 758 25.64 -12.11 -8.38
C VAL A 758 24.53 -12.44 -9.39
N GLN A 759 23.30 -12.59 -8.89
CA GLN A 759 22.12 -12.70 -9.74
C GLN A 759 21.70 -11.29 -10.17
N THR A 760 21.59 -11.04 -11.48
CA THR A 760 21.07 -9.77 -12.00
C THR A 760 19.56 -9.85 -12.22
N PHE A 761 18.86 -8.76 -11.90
CA PHE A 761 17.40 -8.67 -12.01
C PHE A 761 17.05 -7.50 -12.93
N THR A 762 16.37 -7.77 -14.03
CA THR A 762 16.08 -6.75 -15.06
C THR A 762 14.61 -6.67 -15.45
N LEU A 763 13.71 -7.46 -14.85
CA LEU A 763 12.37 -7.65 -15.42
C LEU A 763 11.18 -7.60 -14.47
N PHE A 764 11.38 -7.33 -13.19
CA PHE A 764 10.25 -7.09 -12.31
C PHE A 764 9.72 -5.67 -12.53
N ARG A 765 8.40 -5.59 -12.71
CA ARG A 765 7.68 -4.33 -12.61
C ARG A 765 7.05 -4.23 -11.25
N TYR A 766 7.02 -3.03 -10.72
CA TYR A 766 6.24 -2.74 -9.54
C TYR A 766 5.01 -1.91 -9.86
N THR A 767 3.97 -2.13 -9.07
CA THR A 767 2.76 -1.31 -9.05
C THR A 767 2.63 -0.65 -7.70
N TRP A 768 1.96 0.51 -7.67
CA TRP A 768 1.72 1.27 -6.45
C TRP A 768 0.30 1.80 -6.44
N ALA A 769 -0.30 1.80 -5.26
CA ALA A 769 -1.51 2.51 -4.91
C ALA A 769 -1.16 3.81 -4.18
N PRO A 770 -2.10 4.79 -4.14
CA PRO A 770 -1.88 6.07 -3.47
C PRO A 770 -1.59 5.98 -1.97
N ASP A 771 -1.91 4.86 -1.32
CA ASP A 771 -1.62 4.62 0.10
C ASP A 771 -0.20 4.09 0.35
N GLY A 772 0.63 3.94 -0.70
CA GLY A 772 1.98 3.39 -0.62
C GLY A 772 2.04 1.86 -0.65
N SER A 773 0.90 1.17 -0.75
CA SER A 773 0.86 -0.28 -1.00
C SER A 773 1.06 -0.59 -2.49
N GLY A 774 1.45 -1.81 -2.81
CA GLY A 774 1.86 -2.17 -4.16
C GLY A 774 2.17 -3.65 -4.34
N THR A 775 2.62 -3.98 -5.55
CA THR A 775 3.15 -5.32 -5.84
C THR A 775 4.50 -5.24 -6.52
N PHE A 776 5.31 -6.28 -6.35
CA PHE A 776 6.57 -6.50 -7.05
C PHE A 776 6.48 -7.85 -7.80
N GLY A 777 6.62 -7.87 -9.12
CA GLY A 777 6.65 -9.13 -9.87
C GLY A 777 5.38 -10.01 -9.80
N GLY A 778 4.23 -9.44 -9.40
CA GLY A 778 2.90 -10.09 -9.41
C GLY A 778 2.53 -10.85 -8.12
N ASN A 779 3.44 -11.66 -7.58
CA ASN A 779 3.19 -12.47 -6.36
C ASN A 779 3.89 -11.93 -5.11
N THR A 780 4.32 -10.67 -5.10
CA THR A 780 4.95 -10.06 -3.93
C THR A 780 4.16 -8.82 -3.57
N TYR A 781 3.68 -8.74 -2.33
CA TYR A 781 3.12 -7.49 -1.80
C TYR A 781 4.23 -6.59 -1.33
N MET A 782 4.04 -5.28 -1.47
CA MET A 782 5.00 -4.27 -1.06
C MET A 782 4.29 -3.07 -0.43
N VAL A 783 4.93 -2.45 0.56
CA VAL A 783 4.52 -1.16 1.14
C VAL A 783 5.74 -0.27 1.26
N SER A 784 5.59 1.05 1.11
CA SER A 784 6.73 1.97 1.23
C SER A 784 6.37 3.40 1.60
N ASN A 785 7.34 4.07 2.24
CA ASN A 785 7.36 5.51 2.50
C ASN A 785 8.41 6.27 1.67
N ALA A 786 8.87 5.70 0.55
CA ALA A 786 9.93 6.23 -0.34
C ALA A 786 11.35 6.32 0.26
N GLU A 787 11.54 6.04 1.55
CA GLU A 787 12.85 5.85 2.17
C GLU A 787 13.09 4.38 2.55
N LYS A 788 12.05 3.70 2.99
CA LYS A 788 12.01 2.29 3.32
C LYS A 788 10.90 1.62 2.52
N ALA A 789 11.13 0.39 2.12
CA ALA A 789 10.15 -0.48 1.48
C ALA A 789 10.15 -1.82 2.20
N PHE A 790 8.97 -2.36 2.47
CA PHE A 790 8.82 -3.72 2.97
C PHE A 790 8.11 -4.55 1.94
N TYR A 791 8.56 -5.77 1.73
CA TYR A 791 7.86 -6.70 0.84
C TYR A 791 7.89 -8.14 1.34
N ILE A 792 6.89 -8.89 0.91
CA ILE A 792 6.73 -10.32 1.21
C ILE A 792 6.41 -11.07 -0.08
N ASP A 793 7.14 -12.14 -0.35
CA ASP A 793 6.81 -13.06 -1.44
C ASP A 793 5.67 -13.97 -0.98
N VAL A 794 4.50 -13.77 -1.57
CA VAL A 794 3.26 -14.48 -1.26
C VAL A 794 2.95 -15.57 -2.29
N SER A 795 3.95 -15.99 -3.07
CA SER A 795 3.85 -17.13 -3.97
C SER A 795 3.41 -18.38 -3.18
N PRO A 796 2.44 -19.17 -3.66
CA PRO A 796 1.98 -20.38 -2.95
C PRO A 796 3.07 -21.43 -2.70
N ALA A 797 4.19 -21.35 -3.42
CA ALA A 797 5.36 -22.22 -3.24
C ALA A 797 6.28 -21.78 -2.09
N ASN A 798 6.10 -20.57 -1.55
CA ASN A 798 6.94 -20.04 -0.48
C ASN A 798 6.43 -20.51 0.88
N THR A 799 6.92 -21.65 1.37
CA THR A 799 6.52 -22.17 2.70
C THR A 799 7.34 -21.59 3.86
N HIS A 800 8.35 -20.75 3.58
CA HIS A 800 9.28 -20.20 4.56
C HIS A 800 9.50 -18.70 4.35
N PRO A 801 8.43 -17.90 4.42
CA PRO A 801 8.51 -16.49 4.10
C PRO A 801 9.30 -15.68 5.13
N ALA A 802 9.85 -14.57 4.66
CA ALA A 802 10.47 -13.54 5.48
C ALA A 802 9.99 -12.16 5.01
N VAL A 803 9.92 -11.19 5.93
CA VAL A 803 9.79 -9.79 5.51
C VAL A 803 11.13 -9.31 5.00
N ILE A 804 11.12 -8.72 3.81
CA ILE A 804 12.29 -8.13 3.20
C ILE A 804 12.24 -6.63 3.39
N VAL A 805 13.36 -6.07 3.83
CA VAL A 805 13.50 -4.66 4.14
C VAL A 805 14.42 -4.02 3.13
N GLY A 806 13.83 -3.16 2.32
CA GLY A 806 14.51 -2.22 1.45
C GLY A 806 14.72 -0.89 2.15
N GLN A 807 15.92 -0.33 2.00
CA GLN A 807 16.20 1.03 2.43
C GLN A 807 16.94 1.79 1.34
N ARG A 808 16.42 2.98 1.03
CA ARG A 808 16.92 3.86 0.00
C ARG A 808 18.29 4.38 0.39
N GLN A 809 19.25 4.20 -0.50
CA GLN A 809 20.54 4.87 -0.46
C GLN A 809 20.34 6.37 -0.56
N GLN A 810 20.37 7.05 0.58
CA GLN A 810 20.38 8.50 0.64
C GLN A 810 21.72 8.98 0.06
N LYS A 811 21.66 9.85 -0.96
CA LYS A 811 22.81 10.60 -1.44
C LYS A 811 22.84 11.94 -0.69
N PRO A 812 24.02 12.46 -0.34
CA PRO A 812 24.17 13.75 0.32
C PRO A 812 23.59 14.91 -0.49
#